data_AF-A0A420BK70-F1
#
_entry.id   AF-A0A420BK70-F1
#
_cell.length_a   1.000
_cell.length_b   1.000
_cell.length_c   1.000
_cell.angle_alpha   90.00
_cell.angle_beta   90.00
_cell.angle_gamma   90.00
#
_symmetry.space_group_name_H-M   'P 1'
#
loop_
_entity.id
_entity.type
_entity.pdbx_description
1 polymer ?
#
loop_
_entity_poly.entity_id
_entity_poly.type
_entity_poly.pdbx_seq_one_letter_code
_entity_poly.pdbx_strand_id
1 'polypeptide(L)'
;MNRNSYATITMNFASGGQYPFLRQLDNIKKFYLATDGYPQVIELKGYQSEGHDSGHPDYAGNYNQRAGGYRQLKALTRLAKNYNTAIGVHINHSEAYPEAKAYSNRIMTDVPGWSWLDQAYLINKKQDILDGTFQKRIQMLKNELPDLAFVYLDTYREERSIAHYTANLFNQMKWGIWTEEPNIFFSSASWTHYIPDSKSLISRFVLHQNRDGFAQHPLLMAGYDRGASIGFMGWQKGKDFNQVLRNFFTLQLPYRYMMHSPLKTIDENRAIFDNGLHCFVANGQHTMEKEGKTLKKGNTIFIPWDPIKEDKIYFYSDTNLSSTWQLPASWRGLKTIFLYKLTAKGKYLIEQSPVNTTNNSITLQPSAGQGYVIYKRPATPEPPMKWGEGSGIDNPGFDNDLEGWATTNTSASVKTLSYGQDVLQLSKESEIRQQLPVEKGRYYDISVWVQVNGHGKATLKAGNQEIYINESTVKNFFDNTDRYNSYFQRMKVTLKAESEELPLLLSFKSASDSSSAYFDDVRIVQKQIPFTKEDKTYYREDFEEIDEGWGPFIPSQSSAFKTHLSERHTLYTDDNIAGRYALKTWNERDGEVYRTSPTIIQLKPGKQYKLSFDYNSSTDGVYQVVVQSNKDKKEVLRQKLNGVGHFAQFFNVEQSDDYYITIVKSGNGTFILDNFELIEED
;
A
#
# COMPACT_ATOMS: atom_id res chain seq x y z
N MET A 1 21.28 -5.88 -5.22
CA MET A 1 19.85 -5.55 -5.18
C MET A 1 19.63 -4.12 -5.67
N ASN A 2 20.00 -3.09 -4.89
CA ASN A 2 19.64 -1.68 -5.18
C ASN A 2 20.15 -1.07 -6.49
N ARG A 3 21.29 -1.53 -7.03
CA ARG A 3 21.86 -1.00 -8.29
C ARG A 3 20.93 -1.14 -9.50
N ASN A 4 20.05 -2.13 -9.50
CA ASN A 4 19.27 -2.50 -10.68
C ASN A 4 17.77 -2.30 -10.47
N SER A 5 17.36 -1.55 -9.45
CA SER A 5 15.97 -1.60 -9.00
C SER A 5 15.41 -0.25 -8.59
N TYR A 6 14.09 -0.14 -8.69
CA TYR A 6 13.33 0.94 -8.09
C TYR A 6 13.00 0.55 -6.65
N ALA A 7 13.38 1.40 -5.69
CA ALA A 7 13.05 1.21 -4.29
C ALA A 7 11.69 1.84 -3.99
N THR A 8 10.81 1.13 -3.29
CA THR A 8 9.49 1.65 -2.88
C THR A 8 9.00 1.00 -1.59
N ILE A 9 7.97 1.60 -0.99
CA ILE A 9 7.38 1.18 0.28
C ILE A 9 5.88 1.05 0.10
N THR A 10 5.32 -0.04 0.62
CA THR A 10 3.88 -0.22 0.78
C THR A 10 3.51 -0.20 2.26
N MET A 11 2.32 0.30 2.58
CA MET A 11 1.88 0.49 3.96
C MET A 11 0.52 -0.15 4.22
N ASN A 12 0.46 -0.97 5.26
CA ASN A 12 -0.78 -1.29 5.99
C ASN A 12 -0.68 -0.72 7.41
N PHE A 13 -1.78 -0.23 7.96
CA PHE A 13 -1.80 0.47 9.24
C PHE A 13 -3.16 0.38 9.92
N ALA A 14 -3.18 0.28 11.26
CA ALA A 14 -4.35 0.45 12.10
C ALA A 14 -5.56 -0.43 11.71
N SER A 15 -5.31 -1.72 11.46
CA SER A 15 -6.30 -2.73 11.03
C SER A 15 -6.92 -2.47 9.65
N GLY A 16 -6.47 -1.42 8.95
CA GLY A 16 -7.11 -0.93 7.73
C GLY A 16 -7.04 -1.87 6.54
N GLY A 17 -6.02 -2.74 6.48
CA GLY A 17 -5.81 -3.62 5.32
C GLY A 17 -5.73 -2.85 3.99
N GLN A 18 -5.16 -1.64 4.02
CA GLN A 18 -5.12 -0.67 2.91
C GLN A 18 -4.63 -1.28 1.59
N TYR A 19 -3.64 -2.15 1.66
CA TYR A 19 -3.10 -2.89 0.52
C TYR A 19 -2.94 -4.36 0.90
N PRO A 20 -3.96 -5.21 0.63
CA PRO A 20 -3.84 -6.65 0.82
C PRO A 20 -2.68 -7.22 -0.01
N PHE A 21 -2.02 -8.28 0.48
CA PHE A 21 -0.78 -8.78 -0.11
C PHE A 21 -0.93 -9.17 -1.58
N LEU A 22 -2.08 -9.74 -1.98
CA LEU A 22 -2.31 -10.09 -3.39
C LEU A 22 -2.66 -8.88 -4.26
N ARG A 23 -3.22 -7.80 -3.69
CA ARG A 23 -3.37 -6.52 -4.41
C ARG A 23 -2.01 -5.90 -4.72
N GLN A 24 -1.07 -5.99 -3.78
CA GLN A 24 0.32 -5.54 -4.01
C GLN A 24 0.99 -6.33 -5.15
N LEU A 25 0.68 -7.62 -5.30
CA LEU A 25 1.20 -8.42 -6.42
C LEU A 25 0.73 -7.89 -7.77
N ASP A 26 -0.52 -7.43 -7.88
CA ASP A 26 -1.02 -6.81 -9.10
C ASP A 26 -0.37 -5.43 -9.34
N ASN A 27 -0.20 -4.62 -8.30
CA ASN A 27 0.55 -3.36 -8.40
C ASN A 27 2.02 -3.58 -8.84
N ILE A 28 2.65 -4.68 -8.41
CA ILE A 28 3.97 -5.11 -8.87
C ILE A 28 3.97 -5.38 -10.39
N LYS A 29 2.96 -6.09 -10.90
CA LYS A 29 2.79 -6.37 -12.35
C LYS A 29 2.56 -5.08 -13.14
N LYS A 30 1.76 -4.16 -12.59
CA LYS A 30 1.50 -2.84 -13.18
C LYS A 30 2.78 -2.02 -13.37
N PHE A 31 3.62 -1.94 -12.34
CA PHE A 31 4.93 -1.29 -12.46
C PHE A 31 5.87 -2.05 -13.42
N TYR A 32 5.90 -3.39 -13.35
CA TYR A 32 6.70 -4.22 -14.25
C TYR A 32 6.36 -3.92 -15.71
N LEU A 33 5.08 -3.88 -16.08
CA LEU A 33 4.63 -3.55 -17.42
C LEU A 33 4.98 -2.10 -17.82
N ALA A 34 4.72 -1.14 -16.93
CA ALA A 34 4.98 0.29 -17.18
C ALA A 34 6.46 0.67 -17.28
N THR A 35 7.35 -0.23 -16.86
CA THR A 35 8.80 -0.02 -16.89
C THR A 35 9.55 -1.05 -17.73
N ASP A 36 8.83 -1.85 -18.52
CA ASP A 36 9.39 -2.91 -19.37
C ASP A 36 10.29 -3.88 -18.59
N GLY A 37 9.76 -4.39 -17.48
CA GLY A 37 10.40 -5.37 -16.62
C GLY A 37 11.52 -4.85 -15.74
N TYR A 38 11.57 -3.54 -15.46
CA TYR A 38 12.57 -2.99 -14.57
C TYR A 38 12.42 -3.57 -13.16
N PRO A 39 13.50 -4.05 -12.52
CA PRO A 39 13.40 -4.67 -11.19
C PRO A 39 12.89 -3.72 -10.10
N GLN A 40 12.24 -4.30 -9.10
CA GLN A 40 11.69 -3.57 -7.94
C GLN A 40 12.28 -4.12 -6.64
N VAL A 41 12.39 -3.25 -5.64
CA VAL A 41 12.67 -3.63 -4.25
C VAL A 41 11.64 -2.96 -3.37
N ILE A 42 10.82 -3.76 -2.70
CA ILE A 42 9.64 -3.30 -1.99
C ILE A 42 9.76 -3.64 -0.52
N GLU A 43 9.70 -2.62 0.33
CA GLU A 43 9.54 -2.77 1.78
C GLU A 43 8.05 -2.90 2.12
N LEU A 44 7.69 -4.00 2.78
CA LEU A 44 6.37 -4.22 3.35
C LEU A 44 6.30 -3.60 4.76
N LYS A 45 5.88 -2.33 4.84
CA LYS A 45 5.64 -1.64 6.12
C LYS A 45 4.26 -2.01 6.64
N GLY A 46 4.23 -2.72 7.78
CA GLY A 46 2.98 -3.26 8.35
C GLY A 46 2.54 -4.63 7.84
N TYR A 47 3.51 -5.49 7.49
CA TYR A 47 3.24 -6.89 7.12
C TYR A 47 2.78 -7.79 8.30
N GLN A 48 2.98 -7.33 9.53
CA GLN A 48 2.72 -8.04 10.78
C GLN A 48 1.57 -7.37 11.56
N SER A 49 0.91 -8.13 12.42
CA SER A 49 -0.19 -7.68 13.31
C SER A 49 -1.20 -6.79 12.58
N GLU A 50 -1.71 -5.74 13.22
CA GLU A 50 -2.68 -4.81 12.65
C GLU A 50 -2.07 -3.77 11.67
N GLY A 51 -0.76 -3.84 11.39
CA GLY A 51 -0.07 -2.95 10.45
C GLY A 51 1.25 -2.42 10.98
N HIS A 52 1.70 -1.29 10.41
CA HIS A 52 2.88 -0.56 10.87
C HIS A 52 2.68 -0.12 12.32
N ASP A 53 3.73 -0.19 13.13
CA ASP A 53 3.69 0.18 14.55
C ASP A 53 2.66 -0.63 15.36
N SER A 54 2.49 -1.91 14.99
CA SER A 54 1.69 -2.91 15.71
C SER A 54 2.44 -4.24 15.82
N GLY A 55 2.32 -4.90 16.97
CA GLY A 55 2.87 -6.22 17.25
C GLY A 55 4.40 -6.32 17.21
N HIS A 56 5.16 -5.22 17.23
CA HIS A 56 6.61 -5.28 17.42
C HIS A 56 6.96 -5.87 18.80
N PRO A 57 7.90 -6.84 18.92
CA PRO A 57 8.85 -7.33 17.92
C PRO A 57 8.52 -8.75 17.39
N ASP A 58 7.24 -9.07 17.15
CA ASP A 58 6.81 -10.35 16.59
C ASP A 58 7.14 -10.43 15.08
N TYR A 59 8.39 -10.71 14.74
CA TYR A 59 8.83 -10.76 13.34
C TYR A 59 8.25 -11.95 12.55
N ALA A 60 7.69 -12.94 13.23
CA ALA A 60 7.10 -14.14 12.63
C ALA A 60 5.98 -14.67 13.52
N GLY A 61 5.08 -15.50 12.97
CA GLY A 61 3.95 -16.05 13.73
C GLY A 61 2.88 -15.02 14.16
N ASN A 62 2.99 -13.76 13.73
CA ASN A 62 1.98 -12.71 13.94
C ASN A 62 1.81 -11.85 12.67
N TYR A 63 1.32 -12.47 11.60
CA TYR A 63 1.15 -11.81 10.30
C TYR A 63 -0.17 -11.05 10.19
N ASN A 64 -0.19 -9.99 9.40
CA ASN A 64 -1.37 -9.15 9.22
C ASN A 64 -2.53 -9.90 8.56
N GLN A 65 -3.53 -10.29 9.36
CA GLN A 65 -4.67 -11.06 8.90
C GLN A 65 -5.56 -10.24 7.96
N ARG A 66 -5.74 -8.94 8.24
CA ARG A 66 -6.57 -8.04 7.45
C ARG A 66 -5.99 -7.79 6.05
N ALA A 67 -4.67 -7.89 5.90
CA ALA A 67 -3.98 -7.86 4.61
C ALA A 67 -3.89 -9.23 3.90
N GLY A 68 -4.39 -10.32 4.49
CA GLY A 68 -4.42 -11.67 3.89
C GLY A 68 -3.61 -12.75 4.62
N GLY A 69 -2.97 -12.38 5.73
CA GLY A 69 -2.28 -13.29 6.64
C GLY A 69 -1.08 -14.01 6.02
N TYR A 70 -0.63 -15.06 6.71
CA TYR A 70 0.57 -15.82 6.34
C TYR A 70 0.53 -16.36 4.91
N ARG A 71 -0.61 -16.96 4.51
CA ARG A 71 -0.72 -17.65 3.22
C ARG A 71 -0.53 -16.69 2.05
N GLN A 72 -1.19 -15.53 2.08
CA GLN A 72 -1.09 -14.57 0.99
C GLN A 72 0.24 -13.81 1.02
N LEU A 73 0.80 -13.50 2.20
CA LEU A 73 2.14 -12.93 2.30
C LEU A 73 3.21 -13.88 1.71
N LYS A 74 3.14 -15.17 2.04
CA LYS A 74 4.04 -16.18 1.48
C LYS A 74 3.87 -16.27 -0.04
N ALA A 75 2.63 -16.25 -0.53
CA ALA A 75 2.36 -16.22 -1.98
C ALA A 75 2.97 -14.99 -2.65
N LEU A 76 2.77 -13.78 -2.08
CA LEU A 76 3.36 -12.54 -2.58
C LEU A 76 4.89 -12.65 -2.69
N THR A 77 5.59 -13.02 -1.60
CA THR A 77 7.06 -13.10 -1.60
C THR A 77 7.61 -14.07 -2.65
N ARG A 78 6.91 -15.18 -2.90
CA ARG A 78 7.27 -16.17 -3.92
C ARG A 78 6.97 -15.67 -5.34
N LEU A 79 5.75 -15.19 -5.58
CA LEU A 79 5.26 -14.82 -6.91
C LEU A 79 5.88 -13.53 -7.45
N ALA A 80 6.20 -12.57 -6.57
CA ALA A 80 6.83 -11.31 -6.94
C ALA A 80 8.16 -11.50 -7.72
N LYS A 81 8.87 -12.62 -7.49
CA LYS A 81 10.11 -12.96 -8.21
C LYS A 81 9.91 -13.11 -9.71
N ASN A 82 8.72 -13.53 -10.16
CA ASN A 82 8.40 -13.64 -11.60
C ASN A 82 8.38 -12.28 -12.30
N TYR A 83 8.32 -11.19 -11.53
CA TYR A 83 8.23 -9.81 -12.01
C TYR A 83 9.46 -8.98 -11.60
N ASN A 84 10.63 -9.64 -11.46
CA ASN A 84 11.90 -9.03 -11.08
C ASN A 84 11.84 -8.26 -9.75
N THR A 85 11.00 -8.69 -8.81
CA THR A 85 10.76 -7.98 -7.55
C THR A 85 11.38 -8.70 -6.37
N ALA A 86 12.17 -7.97 -5.58
CA ALA A 86 12.66 -8.40 -4.28
C ALA A 86 11.79 -7.80 -3.17
N ILE A 87 11.27 -8.65 -2.30
CA ILE A 87 10.43 -8.24 -1.16
C ILE A 87 11.26 -8.28 0.12
N GLY A 88 11.12 -7.24 0.94
CA GLY A 88 11.65 -7.19 2.29
C GLY A 88 10.59 -6.68 3.27
N VAL A 89 10.86 -6.85 4.55
CA VAL A 89 9.91 -6.48 5.60
C VAL A 89 10.49 -5.43 6.53
N HIS A 90 9.60 -4.58 7.01
CA HIS A 90 9.87 -3.59 8.05
C HIS A 90 9.85 -4.25 9.43
N ILE A 91 10.94 -4.15 10.19
CA ILE A 91 11.01 -4.63 11.57
C ILE A 91 11.50 -3.52 12.51
N ASN A 92 11.10 -3.61 13.77
CA ASN A 92 11.58 -2.74 14.84
C ASN A 92 12.23 -3.60 15.94
N HIS A 93 13.45 -3.24 16.34
CA HIS A 93 14.14 -3.86 17.48
C HIS A 93 14.55 -2.81 18.51
N SER A 94 13.90 -1.65 18.50
CA SER A 94 14.09 -0.55 19.47
C SER A 94 12.97 -0.48 20.48
N GLU A 95 11.74 -0.74 20.06
CA GLU A 95 10.56 -0.64 20.91
C GLU A 95 9.54 -1.73 20.57
N ALA A 96 8.65 -1.97 21.52
CA ALA A 96 7.62 -3.00 21.44
C ALA A 96 6.32 -2.52 22.09
N TYR A 97 5.21 -3.07 21.63
CA TYR A 97 3.88 -2.80 22.16
C TYR A 97 3.41 -3.96 23.06
N PRO A 98 2.64 -3.69 24.14
CA PRO A 98 2.16 -4.73 25.04
C PRO A 98 1.40 -5.88 24.37
N GLU A 99 0.71 -5.62 23.25
CA GLU A 99 -0.01 -6.62 22.45
C GLU A 99 0.89 -7.71 21.84
N ALA A 100 2.20 -7.45 21.67
CA ALA A 100 3.09 -8.38 21.00
C ALA A 100 3.33 -9.64 21.85
N LYS A 101 3.31 -10.81 21.22
CA LYS A 101 3.50 -12.10 21.88
C LYS A 101 4.89 -12.23 22.52
N ALA A 102 5.88 -11.56 21.96
CA ALA A 102 7.23 -11.50 22.51
C ALA A 102 7.39 -10.49 23.66
N TYR A 103 6.39 -9.63 23.91
CA TYR A 103 6.45 -8.64 24.99
C TYR A 103 6.56 -9.32 26.36
N SER A 104 7.58 -8.95 27.14
CA SER A 104 7.73 -9.45 28.50
C SER A 104 8.64 -8.56 29.34
N ASN A 105 8.41 -8.56 30.65
CA ASN A 105 9.23 -7.82 31.62
C ASN A 105 10.72 -8.22 31.60
N ARG A 106 11.08 -9.35 30.97
CA ARG A 106 12.47 -9.81 30.84
C ARG A 106 13.24 -9.03 29.80
N ILE A 107 12.62 -8.73 28.66
CA ILE A 107 13.28 -8.05 27.54
C ILE A 107 12.82 -6.61 27.36
N MET A 108 11.83 -6.13 28.11
CA MET A 108 11.37 -4.74 28.11
C MET A 108 12.03 -3.89 29.19
N THR A 109 12.15 -2.60 28.90
CA THR A 109 12.40 -1.57 29.92
C THR A 109 11.09 -0.91 30.33
N ASP A 110 11.11 -0.07 31.36
CA ASP A 110 10.02 0.82 31.75
C ASP A 110 10.07 2.18 31.02
N VAL A 111 11.04 2.38 30.12
CA VAL A 111 11.20 3.63 29.39
C VAL A 111 10.18 3.69 28.25
N PRO A 112 9.29 4.70 28.23
CA PRO A 112 8.31 4.85 27.16
C PRO A 112 9.01 5.14 25.84
N GLY A 113 8.57 4.43 24.80
CA GLY A 113 8.90 4.67 23.41
C GLY A 113 7.82 5.51 22.71
N TRP A 114 7.64 5.23 21.42
CA TRP A 114 6.65 5.89 20.59
C TRP A 114 5.20 5.64 21.05
N SER A 115 4.35 6.67 20.98
CA SER A 115 2.95 6.62 21.42
C SER A 115 2.04 7.07 20.27
N TRP A 116 1.38 6.11 19.63
CA TRP A 116 0.51 6.37 18.49
C TRP A 116 -0.84 5.65 18.60
N LEU A 117 -0.90 4.38 18.18
CA LEU A 117 -2.04 3.49 18.39
C LEU A 117 -2.08 3.05 19.86
N ASP A 118 -0.90 2.69 20.37
CA ASP A 118 -0.63 2.24 21.72
C ASP A 118 0.67 2.86 22.22
N GLN A 119 0.91 2.76 23.52
CA GLN A 119 2.18 3.16 24.12
C GLN A 119 3.20 2.04 23.96
N ALA A 120 4.27 2.29 23.19
CA ALA A 120 5.42 1.40 23.13
C ALA A 120 6.34 1.58 24.34
N TYR A 121 7.17 0.57 24.61
CA TYR A 121 8.28 0.63 25.56
C TYR A 121 9.58 0.18 24.90
N LEU A 122 10.71 0.75 25.32
CA LEU A 122 12.00 0.42 24.73
C LEU A 122 12.45 -1.01 25.08
N ILE A 123 12.98 -1.70 24.08
CA ILE A 123 13.50 -3.07 24.21
C ILE A 123 14.89 -3.01 24.85
N ASN A 124 15.13 -3.83 25.88
CA ASN A 124 16.48 -4.15 26.34
C ASN A 124 17.16 -5.10 25.34
N LYS A 125 17.69 -4.55 24.26
CA LYS A 125 18.26 -5.32 23.13
C LYS A 125 19.40 -6.22 23.55
N LYS A 126 20.24 -5.75 24.48
CA LYS A 126 21.35 -6.55 25.00
C LYS A 126 20.80 -7.82 25.66
N GLN A 127 19.76 -7.70 26.47
CA GLN A 127 19.13 -8.85 27.11
C GLN A 127 18.46 -9.78 26.07
N ASP A 128 17.71 -9.24 25.11
CA ASP A 128 17.05 -10.02 24.06
C ASP A 128 18.04 -10.75 23.11
N ILE A 129 19.23 -10.18 22.91
CA ILE A 129 20.35 -10.83 22.21
C ILE A 129 20.99 -11.92 23.06
N LEU A 130 21.30 -11.64 24.34
CA LEU A 130 21.94 -12.60 25.25
C LEU A 130 21.05 -13.82 25.52
N ASP A 131 19.74 -13.63 25.58
CA ASP A 131 18.76 -14.72 25.71
C ASP A 131 18.55 -15.51 24.40
N GLY A 132 19.11 -15.05 23.28
CA GLY A 132 18.96 -15.67 21.96
C GLY A 132 17.56 -15.52 21.35
N THR A 133 16.64 -14.82 22.03
CA THR A 133 15.25 -14.66 21.59
C THR A 133 15.13 -13.79 20.35
N PHE A 134 15.95 -12.75 20.19
CA PHE A 134 16.05 -11.97 18.95
C PHE A 134 16.39 -12.86 17.75
N GLN A 135 17.47 -13.64 17.86
CA GLN A 135 17.92 -14.55 16.80
C GLN A 135 16.86 -15.61 16.48
N LYS A 136 16.18 -16.15 17.50
CA LYS A 136 15.11 -17.14 17.31
C LYS A 136 13.95 -16.57 16.48
N ARG A 137 13.47 -15.35 16.79
CA ARG A 137 12.38 -14.70 16.04
C ARG A 137 12.79 -14.42 14.59
N ILE A 138 14.02 -13.96 14.37
CA ILE A 138 14.58 -13.75 13.03
C ILE A 138 14.73 -15.05 12.23
N GLN A 139 15.20 -16.14 12.86
CA GLN A 139 15.32 -17.44 12.20
C GLN A 139 13.94 -18.02 11.86
N MET A 140 12.94 -17.84 12.73
CA MET A 140 11.56 -18.22 12.46
C MET A 140 11.02 -17.49 11.23
N LEU A 141 11.23 -16.17 11.14
CA LEU A 141 10.86 -15.38 9.95
C LEU A 141 11.53 -15.93 8.68
N LYS A 142 12.83 -16.22 8.72
CA LYS A 142 13.55 -16.78 7.57
C LYS A 142 12.99 -18.14 7.15
N ASN A 143 12.59 -18.97 8.09
CA ASN A 143 12.04 -20.31 7.81
C ASN A 143 10.62 -20.22 7.24
N GLU A 144 9.78 -19.33 7.77
CA GLU A 144 8.38 -19.18 7.36
C GLU A 144 8.25 -18.46 6.01
N LEU A 145 9.13 -17.48 5.75
CA LEU A 145 9.19 -16.66 4.53
C LEU A 145 10.59 -16.71 3.89
N PRO A 146 11.01 -17.87 3.32
CA PRO A 146 12.37 -18.06 2.80
C PRO A 146 12.70 -17.18 1.59
N ASP A 147 11.67 -16.69 0.90
CA ASP A 147 11.77 -15.87 -0.31
C ASP A 147 12.07 -14.38 -0.03
N LEU A 148 12.05 -13.94 1.23
CA LEU A 148 12.44 -12.57 1.60
C LEU A 148 13.90 -12.29 1.27
N ALA A 149 14.13 -11.09 0.73
CA ALA A 149 15.42 -10.67 0.20
C ALA A 149 16.19 -9.73 1.15
N PHE A 150 15.48 -8.94 1.96
CA PHE A 150 16.09 -7.99 2.88
C PHE A 150 15.19 -7.71 4.10
N VAL A 151 15.78 -7.09 5.11
CA VAL A 151 15.07 -6.51 6.26
C VAL A 151 15.36 -5.02 6.32
N TYR A 152 14.33 -4.25 6.63
CA TYR A 152 14.44 -2.84 6.97
C TYR A 152 14.35 -2.70 8.49
N LEU A 153 15.37 -2.08 9.11
CA LEU A 153 15.40 -1.84 10.55
C LEU A 153 15.01 -0.39 10.85
N ASP A 154 13.86 -0.25 11.47
CA ASP A 154 13.33 1.03 11.91
C ASP A 154 13.88 1.43 13.27
N THR A 155 14.07 2.74 13.44
CA THR A 155 14.44 3.43 14.68
C THR A 155 15.62 2.83 15.43
N TYR A 156 16.52 2.07 14.78
CA TYR A 156 17.60 1.34 15.43
C TYR A 156 18.67 2.29 15.96
N ARG A 157 18.85 2.42 17.28
CA ARG A 157 19.65 3.51 17.89
C ARG A 157 21.05 3.10 18.40
N GLU A 158 21.31 1.82 18.56
CA GLU A 158 22.56 1.33 19.13
C GLU A 158 23.63 1.22 18.06
N GLU A 159 24.84 1.65 18.42
CA GLU A 159 26.01 1.57 17.56
C GLU A 159 26.95 0.42 17.98
N ARG A 160 28.06 0.28 17.25
CA ARG A 160 29.20 -0.56 17.61
C ARG A 160 28.83 -2.04 17.72
N SER A 161 29.06 -2.69 18.87
CA SER A 161 29.00 -4.16 19.01
C SER A 161 27.60 -4.73 18.77
N ILE A 162 26.55 -4.05 19.24
CA ILE A 162 25.17 -4.51 19.07
C ILE A 162 24.76 -4.39 17.59
N ALA A 163 25.02 -3.24 16.95
CA ALA A 163 24.78 -3.09 15.51
C ALA A 163 25.62 -4.07 14.67
N HIS A 164 26.87 -4.31 15.05
CA HIS A 164 27.73 -5.26 14.34
C HIS A 164 27.21 -6.69 14.46
N TYR A 165 26.76 -7.10 15.66
CA TYR A 165 26.11 -8.41 15.86
C TYR A 165 24.87 -8.56 14.97
N THR A 166 23.97 -7.58 15.00
CA THR A 166 22.73 -7.59 14.21
C THR A 166 23.02 -7.63 12.71
N ALA A 167 23.98 -6.83 12.22
CA ALA A 167 24.39 -6.87 10.82
C ALA A 167 24.99 -8.22 10.42
N ASN A 168 25.84 -8.81 11.26
CA ASN A 168 26.43 -10.13 11.01
C ASN A 168 25.35 -11.22 10.95
N LEU A 169 24.34 -11.17 11.83
CA LEU A 169 23.23 -12.11 11.83
C LEU A 169 22.51 -12.10 10.47
N PHE A 170 22.14 -10.93 9.95
CA PHE A 170 21.46 -10.83 8.66
C PHE A 170 22.36 -11.19 7.48
N ASN A 171 23.64 -10.82 7.53
CA ASN A 171 24.62 -11.21 6.50
C ASN A 171 24.78 -12.74 6.42
N GLN A 172 24.82 -13.44 7.56
CA GLN A 172 24.85 -14.91 7.60
C GLN A 172 23.59 -15.54 7.00
N MET A 173 22.44 -14.88 7.15
CA MET A 173 21.17 -15.28 6.54
C MET A 173 21.02 -14.84 5.07
N LYS A 174 22.03 -14.15 4.51
CA LYS A 174 22.05 -13.58 3.16
C LYS A 174 20.91 -12.59 2.91
N TRP A 175 20.52 -11.84 3.94
CA TRP A 175 19.58 -10.73 3.80
C TRP A 175 20.30 -9.41 3.57
N GLY A 176 19.78 -8.62 2.63
CA GLY A 176 20.13 -7.21 2.55
C GLY A 176 19.68 -6.47 3.81
N ILE A 177 20.41 -5.41 4.16
CA ILE A 177 20.06 -4.53 5.28
C ILE A 177 19.66 -3.17 4.70
N TRP A 178 18.45 -2.75 5.03
CA TRP A 178 17.97 -1.38 4.93
C TRP A 178 17.80 -0.83 6.34
N THR A 179 17.93 0.47 6.52
CA THR A 179 17.85 1.11 7.85
C THR A 179 17.18 2.46 7.76
N GLU A 180 16.57 2.92 8.84
CA GLU A 180 16.05 4.27 8.92
C GLU A 180 17.19 5.30 8.98
N GLU A 181 18.07 5.09 9.96
CA GLU A 181 19.08 6.07 10.38
C GLU A 181 20.36 6.01 9.52
N PRO A 182 20.86 7.16 9.01
CA PRO A 182 22.00 7.19 8.11
C PRO A 182 23.32 6.77 8.75
N ASN A 183 23.47 6.98 10.07
CA ASN A 183 24.72 6.70 10.78
C ASN A 183 24.81 5.24 11.24
N ILE A 184 23.69 4.53 11.24
CA ILE A 184 23.59 3.16 11.75
C ILE A 184 23.80 2.17 10.60
N PHE A 185 24.47 1.05 10.90
CA PHE A 185 24.88 0.05 9.91
C PHE A 185 25.64 0.64 8.71
N PHE A 186 26.38 1.75 8.87
CA PHE A 186 26.92 2.52 7.73
C PHE A 186 27.68 1.67 6.69
N SER A 187 28.46 0.68 7.13
CA SER A 187 29.22 -0.22 6.25
C SER A 187 28.41 -1.38 5.67
N SER A 188 27.23 -1.69 6.22
CA SER A 188 26.44 -2.89 5.90
C SER A 188 25.09 -2.59 5.26
N ALA A 189 24.49 -1.44 5.57
CA ALA A 189 23.22 -1.01 4.99
C ALA A 189 23.41 -0.57 3.53
N SER A 190 22.58 -1.16 2.67
CA SER A 190 22.56 -0.87 1.23
C SER A 190 21.59 0.25 0.87
N TRP A 191 20.61 0.53 1.72
CA TRP A 191 19.66 1.64 1.60
C TRP A 191 19.40 2.24 2.97
N THR A 192 19.17 3.55 3.01
CA THR A 192 18.82 4.31 4.22
C THR A 192 17.50 5.02 3.98
N HIS A 193 16.64 5.21 4.97
CA HIS A 193 15.42 6.01 4.81
C HIS A 193 15.75 7.50 4.82
N TYR A 194 16.24 8.02 5.95
CA TYR A 194 16.52 9.44 6.06
C TYR A 194 17.72 9.85 5.21
N ILE A 195 17.56 11.00 4.55
CA ILE A 195 18.63 11.60 3.76
C ILE A 195 19.67 12.14 4.75
N PRO A 196 20.95 11.71 4.68
CA PRO A 196 21.96 12.19 5.60
C PRO A 196 22.28 13.67 5.35
N ASP A 197 22.55 14.42 6.42
CA ASP A 197 23.14 15.76 6.30
C ASP A 197 24.59 15.72 5.82
N SER A 198 25.30 14.63 6.13
CA SER A 198 26.71 14.44 5.77
C SER A 198 26.90 14.34 4.25
N LYS A 199 27.82 15.17 3.72
CA LYS A 199 28.20 15.23 2.31
C LYS A 199 29.60 14.68 2.04
N SER A 200 30.04 13.70 2.83
CA SER A 200 31.38 13.09 2.70
C SER A 200 31.61 12.54 1.30
N LEU A 201 32.43 13.23 0.50
CA LEU A 201 32.84 12.76 -0.81
C LEU A 201 33.74 11.52 -0.72
N ILE A 202 34.51 11.37 0.36
CA ILE A 202 35.34 10.16 0.58
C ILE A 202 34.44 8.93 0.71
N SER A 203 33.45 8.97 1.60
CA SER A 203 32.53 7.85 1.78
C SER A 203 31.71 7.59 0.51
N ARG A 204 31.28 8.66 -0.17
CA ARG A 204 30.56 8.57 -1.44
C ARG A 204 31.41 7.94 -2.53
N PHE A 205 32.69 8.30 -2.62
CA PHE A 205 33.64 7.76 -3.59
C PHE A 205 33.82 6.25 -3.41
N VAL A 206 34.05 5.80 -2.17
CA VAL A 206 34.30 4.39 -1.85
C VAL A 206 33.04 3.52 -1.99
N LEU A 207 31.88 4.03 -1.56
CA LEU A 207 30.65 3.23 -1.43
C LEU A 207 29.60 3.52 -2.51
N HIS A 208 29.92 4.34 -3.53
CA HIS A 208 28.99 4.80 -4.57
C HIS A 208 28.11 3.68 -5.14
N GLN A 209 28.75 2.55 -5.49
CA GLN A 209 28.09 1.45 -6.17
C GLN A 209 27.23 0.57 -5.25
N ASN A 210 27.43 0.66 -3.94
CA ASN A 210 26.91 -0.34 -2.99
C ASN A 210 25.89 0.22 -2.01
N ARG A 211 25.78 1.55 -1.91
CA ARG A 211 24.88 2.22 -0.97
C ARG A 211 24.00 3.27 -1.64
N ASP A 212 22.72 3.21 -1.31
CA ASP A 212 21.72 4.23 -1.60
C ASP A 212 21.30 4.91 -0.29
N GLY A 213 22.12 5.84 0.17
CA GLY A 213 21.91 6.50 1.45
C GLY A 213 22.84 7.70 1.59
N PHE A 214 22.84 8.53 0.55
CA PHE A 214 23.70 9.71 0.46
C PHE A 214 22.87 10.97 0.21
N ALA A 215 23.38 12.09 0.70
CA ALA A 215 22.84 13.40 0.45
C ALA A 215 22.80 13.70 -1.05
N GLN A 216 21.91 14.59 -1.46
CA GLN A 216 21.85 15.09 -2.83
C GLN A 216 23.18 15.75 -3.20
N HIS A 217 23.69 15.42 -4.38
CA HIS A 217 24.91 15.99 -4.94
C HIS A 217 24.69 16.47 -6.38
N PRO A 218 25.11 17.69 -6.75
CA PRO A 218 24.89 18.24 -8.10
C PRO A 218 25.40 17.35 -9.23
N LEU A 219 26.50 16.62 -9.00
CA LEU A 219 27.12 15.72 -9.99
C LEU A 219 26.69 14.25 -9.87
N LEU A 220 26.28 13.81 -8.67
CA LEU A 220 26.08 12.37 -8.35
C LEU A 220 24.62 12.02 -8.00
N MET A 221 23.70 12.97 -8.12
CA MET A 221 22.29 12.85 -7.75
C MET A 221 22.13 12.35 -6.29
N ALA A 222 21.36 11.29 -6.04
CA ALA A 222 20.93 10.83 -4.71
C ALA A 222 19.98 11.82 -4.00
N GLY A 223 19.71 11.58 -2.71
CA GLY A 223 18.87 12.45 -1.87
C GLY A 223 17.46 12.70 -2.42
N TYR A 224 16.90 11.74 -3.17
CA TYR A 224 15.52 11.83 -3.64
C TYR A 224 14.56 11.60 -2.47
N ASP A 225 13.35 12.16 -2.57
CA ASP A 225 12.30 11.97 -1.57
C ASP A 225 11.96 10.48 -1.38
N ARG A 226 11.88 10.05 -0.12
CA ARG A 226 11.55 8.69 0.30
C ARG A 226 10.25 8.62 1.09
N GLY A 227 9.51 9.73 1.13
CA GLY A 227 8.15 9.85 1.62
C GLY A 227 7.12 9.44 0.59
N ALA A 228 6.02 10.19 0.51
CA ALA A 228 4.86 9.88 -0.32
C ALA A 228 5.16 9.64 -1.81
N SER A 229 6.20 10.27 -2.37
CA SER A 229 6.47 10.19 -3.83
C SER A 229 7.28 8.98 -4.27
N ILE A 230 7.80 8.18 -3.33
CA ILE A 230 8.58 6.97 -3.64
C ILE A 230 7.70 5.78 -4.04
N GLY A 231 6.39 5.88 -3.83
CA GLY A 231 5.46 4.80 -4.07
C GLY A 231 4.05 5.30 -4.27
N PHE A 232 3.19 4.37 -4.65
CA PHE A 232 1.76 4.61 -4.86
C PHE A 232 0.90 3.66 -4.03
N MET A 233 1.52 2.97 -3.06
CA MET A 233 0.90 1.96 -2.21
C MET A 233 0.88 2.37 -0.73
N GLY A 234 0.55 3.63 -0.46
CA GLY A 234 0.08 4.08 0.85
C GLY A 234 1.09 4.77 1.76
N TRP A 235 2.40 4.53 1.61
CA TRP A 235 3.40 5.14 2.50
C TRP A 235 3.29 6.68 2.51
N GLN A 236 3.09 7.27 3.69
CA GLN A 236 2.81 8.70 3.88
C GLN A 236 1.73 9.23 2.92
N LYS A 237 0.67 8.44 2.70
CA LYS A 237 -0.44 8.73 1.77
C LYS A 237 -0.04 8.75 0.29
N GLY A 238 1.12 8.21 -0.06
CA GLY A 238 1.57 8.07 -1.45
C GLY A 238 0.64 7.21 -2.29
N LYS A 239 0.11 7.77 -3.38
CA LYS A 239 -0.85 7.10 -4.27
C LYS A 239 -0.71 7.43 -5.75
N ASP A 240 0.23 8.29 -6.12
CA ASP A 240 0.34 8.80 -7.49
C ASP A 240 1.27 7.93 -8.32
N PHE A 241 0.68 7.02 -9.09
CA PHE A 241 1.41 6.13 -9.98
C PHE A 241 2.11 6.90 -11.11
N ASN A 242 1.51 7.97 -11.61
CA ASN A 242 2.10 8.81 -12.66
C ASN A 242 3.37 9.49 -12.15
N GLN A 243 3.35 10.00 -10.92
CA GLN A 243 4.52 10.56 -10.25
C GLN A 243 5.61 9.50 -10.04
N VAL A 244 5.25 8.27 -9.68
CA VAL A 244 6.20 7.15 -9.54
C VAL A 244 6.89 6.84 -10.87
N LEU A 245 6.15 6.79 -11.99
CA LEU A 245 6.75 6.59 -13.32
C LEU A 245 7.69 7.73 -13.70
N ARG A 246 7.30 8.99 -13.42
CA ARG A 246 8.19 10.14 -13.64
C ARG A 246 9.46 10.03 -12.79
N ASN A 247 9.35 9.66 -11.52
CA ASN A 247 10.48 9.47 -10.60
C ASN A 247 11.40 8.32 -11.05
N PHE A 248 10.82 7.24 -11.61
CA PHE A 248 11.59 6.17 -12.22
C PHE A 248 12.52 6.72 -13.31
N PHE A 249 11.99 7.42 -14.31
CA PHE A 249 12.80 7.93 -15.44
C PHE A 249 13.78 9.02 -15.03
N THR A 250 13.34 9.98 -14.22
CA THR A 250 14.10 11.22 -13.99
C THR A 250 15.06 11.16 -12.81
N LEU A 251 14.79 10.28 -11.82
CA LEU A 251 15.58 10.18 -10.60
C LEU A 251 16.26 8.82 -10.49
N GLN A 252 15.49 7.73 -10.44
CA GLN A 252 16.03 6.42 -10.07
C GLN A 252 16.83 5.78 -11.21
N LEU A 253 16.33 5.77 -12.45
CA LEU A 253 17.03 5.19 -13.60
C LEU A 253 18.44 5.80 -13.83
N PRO A 254 18.61 7.13 -13.95
CA PRO A 254 19.94 7.73 -14.09
C PRO A 254 20.82 7.52 -12.85
N TYR A 255 20.23 7.53 -11.66
CA TYR A 255 20.95 7.25 -10.43
C TYR A 255 21.49 5.82 -10.40
N ARG A 256 20.66 4.84 -10.76
CA ARG A 256 21.04 3.43 -10.87
C ARG A 256 22.10 3.24 -11.93
N TYR A 257 21.98 3.90 -13.09
CA TYR A 257 23.00 3.87 -14.13
C TYR A 257 24.39 4.26 -13.61
N MET A 258 24.49 5.35 -12.84
CA MET A 258 25.77 5.77 -12.23
C MET A 258 26.34 4.70 -11.29
N MET A 259 25.49 4.03 -10.50
CA MET A 259 25.93 3.02 -9.54
C MET A 259 26.52 1.75 -10.19
N HIS A 260 26.43 1.58 -11.51
CA HIS A 260 27.06 0.46 -12.23
C HIS A 260 28.58 0.59 -12.42
N SER A 261 29.17 1.76 -12.13
CA SER A 261 30.61 1.97 -12.24
C SER A 261 31.15 2.66 -10.99
N PRO A 262 32.38 2.35 -10.54
CA PRO A 262 33.02 3.14 -9.49
C PRO A 262 33.36 4.53 -10.01
N LEU A 263 33.46 5.47 -9.07
CA LEU A 263 34.01 6.79 -9.32
C LEU A 263 35.53 6.67 -9.51
N LYS A 264 36.04 7.29 -10.57
CA LYS A 264 37.46 7.40 -10.88
C LYS A 264 38.05 8.68 -10.30
N THR A 265 37.38 9.80 -10.58
CA THR A 265 37.72 11.13 -10.04
C THR A 265 36.46 11.95 -9.84
N ILE A 266 36.51 12.88 -8.90
CA ILE A 266 35.46 13.89 -8.71
C ILE A 266 36.10 15.20 -8.25
N ASP A 267 35.69 16.29 -8.89
CA ASP A 267 35.99 17.66 -8.47
C ASP A 267 34.69 18.47 -8.39
N GLU A 268 34.80 19.80 -8.27
CA GLU A 268 33.65 20.70 -8.13
C GLU A 268 32.74 20.74 -9.38
N ASN A 269 33.29 20.45 -10.56
CA ASN A 269 32.63 20.63 -11.85
C ASN A 269 32.26 19.31 -12.53
N ARG A 270 33.02 18.24 -12.27
CA ARG A 270 32.85 16.97 -13.00
C ARG A 270 33.13 15.75 -12.12
N ALA A 271 32.25 14.75 -12.26
CA ALA A 271 32.48 13.40 -11.79
C ALA A 271 32.78 12.48 -12.99
N ILE A 272 33.86 11.70 -12.89
CA ILE A 272 34.30 10.75 -13.92
C ILE A 272 34.25 9.36 -13.32
N PHE A 273 33.66 8.42 -14.05
CA PHE A 273 33.53 7.01 -13.67
C PHE A 273 34.46 6.15 -14.52
N ASP A 274 34.87 4.99 -13.99
CA ASP A 274 35.79 4.07 -14.68
C ASP A 274 35.29 3.60 -16.05
N ASN A 275 33.98 3.48 -16.24
CA ASN A 275 33.37 3.09 -17.51
C ASN A 275 33.26 4.24 -18.55
N GLY A 276 33.90 5.38 -18.31
CA GLY A 276 33.88 6.54 -19.22
C GLY A 276 32.62 7.40 -19.13
N LEU A 277 31.75 7.18 -18.12
CA LEU A 277 30.64 8.07 -17.80
C LEU A 277 31.18 9.35 -17.14
N HIS A 278 30.73 10.51 -17.62
CA HIS A 278 30.99 11.83 -17.09
C HIS A 278 29.67 12.47 -16.66
N CYS A 279 29.62 13.01 -15.44
CA CYS A 279 28.49 13.76 -14.93
C CYS A 279 28.91 15.19 -14.58
N PHE A 280 28.13 16.18 -15.02
CA PHE A 280 28.40 17.59 -14.80
C PHE A 280 27.11 18.43 -14.83
N VAL A 281 27.20 19.69 -14.41
CA VAL A 281 26.09 20.64 -14.54
C VAL A 281 26.35 21.55 -15.74
N ALA A 282 25.41 21.59 -16.68
CA ALA A 282 25.44 22.48 -17.83
C ALA A 282 24.14 23.28 -17.89
N ASN A 283 24.23 24.60 -17.98
CA ASN A 283 23.08 25.52 -17.98
C ASN A 283 22.10 25.27 -16.81
N GLY A 284 22.66 25.02 -15.61
CA GLY A 284 21.86 24.72 -14.41
C GLY A 284 21.22 23.32 -14.39
N GLN A 285 21.49 22.46 -15.37
CA GLN A 285 20.91 21.12 -15.47
C GLN A 285 21.97 20.04 -15.31
N HIS A 286 21.67 19.01 -14.50
CA HIS A 286 22.48 17.80 -14.42
C HIS A 286 22.48 17.06 -15.77
N THR A 287 23.68 16.79 -16.26
CA THR A 287 23.96 16.18 -17.56
C THR A 287 24.84 14.94 -17.37
N MET A 288 24.51 13.88 -18.10
CA MET A 288 25.30 12.64 -18.15
C MET A 288 25.76 12.37 -19.58
N GLU A 289 27.05 12.09 -19.75
CA GLU A 289 27.63 11.73 -21.04
C GLU A 289 28.51 10.49 -20.89
N LYS A 290 28.42 9.54 -21.81
CA LYS A 290 29.35 8.39 -21.88
C LYS A 290 30.01 8.42 -23.25
N GLU A 291 31.35 8.45 -23.28
CA GLU A 291 32.12 8.49 -24.53
C GLU A 291 31.72 9.65 -25.48
N GLY A 292 31.40 10.83 -24.91
CA GLY A 292 30.95 12.01 -25.66
C GLY A 292 29.51 11.95 -26.15
N LYS A 293 28.74 10.92 -25.78
CA LYS A 293 27.31 10.77 -26.13
C LYS A 293 26.46 11.14 -24.93
N THR A 294 25.55 12.09 -25.10
CA THR A 294 24.60 12.49 -24.06
C THR A 294 23.61 11.38 -23.76
N LEU A 295 23.48 11.03 -22.48
CA LEU A 295 22.50 10.07 -21.96
C LEU A 295 21.37 10.75 -21.20
N LYS A 296 21.63 11.95 -20.67
CA LYS A 296 20.67 12.74 -19.91
C LYS A 296 21.02 14.21 -19.99
N LYS A 297 20.00 15.07 -20.13
CA LYS A 297 20.09 16.52 -19.94
C LYS A 297 18.84 17.00 -19.21
N GLY A 298 18.99 17.42 -17.96
CA GLY A 298 17.83 17.73 -17.12
C GLY A 298 16.90 16.51 -17.03
N ASN A 299 15.61 16.68 -17.33
CA ASN A 299 14.63 15.59 -17.31
C ASN A 299 14.38 14.97 -18.70
N THR A 300 15.27 15.21 -19.67
CA THR A 300 15.27 14.48 -20.93
C THR A 300 16.29 13.35 -20.84
N ILE A 301 15.81 12.11 -21.00
CA ILE A 301 16.50 10.86 -20.68
C ILE A 301 16.65 10.02 -21.95
N PHE A 302 17.84 9.50 -22.20
CA PHE A 302 18.17 8.56 -23.27
C PHE A 302 19.25 7.58 -22.77
N ILE A 303 18.82 6.57 -22.02
CA ILE A 303 19.73 5.71 -21.25
C ILE A 303 19.72 4.27 -21.80
N PRO A 304 20.83 3.78 -22.39
CA PRO A 304 21.02 2.37 -22.71
C PRO A 304 20.98 1.51 -21.45
N TRP A 305 20.25 0.39 -21.50
CA TRP A 305 20.00 -0.45 -20.33
C TRP A 305 20.11 -1.96 -20.64
N ASP A 306 20.69 -2.77 -19.74
CA ASP A 306 21.50 -2.34 -18.59
C ASP A 306 22.83 -1.68 -19.08
N PRO A 307 23.59 -0.98 -18.21
CA PRO A 307 24.78 -0.23 -18.64
C PRO A 307 25.94 -1.08 -19.20
N ILE A 308 25.83 -2.41 -19.15
CA ILE A 308 26.81 -3.38 -19.64
C ILE A 308 26.34 -3.97 -20.99
N LYS A 309 25.12 -4.51 -21.05
CA LYS A 309 24.61 -5.19 -22.26
C LYS A 309 24.03 -4.24 -23.29
N GLU A 310 23.40 -3.16 -22.82
CA GLU A 310 22.75 -2.15 -23.66
C GLU A 310 21.76 -2.81 -24.65
N ASP A 311 20.93 -3.75 -24.15
CA ASP A 311 19.97 -4.50 -24.97
C ASP A 311 18.78 -3.64 -25.41
N LYS A 312 18.47 -2.60 -24.63
CA LYS A 312 17.41 -1.62 -24.89
C LYS A 312 17.86 -0.22 -24.51
N ILE A 313 17.09 0.80 -24.88
CA ILE A 313 17.31 2.20 -24.46
C ILE A 313 16.00 2.75 -23.91
N TYR A 314 16.03 3.30 -22.70
CA TYR A 314 14.91 4.05 -22.13
C TYR A 314 14.94 5.49 -22.63
N PHE A 315 13.79 6.01 -23.04
CA PHE A 315 13.62 7.39 -23.48
C PHE A 315 12.44 8.07 -22.76
N TYR A 316 12.65 9.31 -22.30
CA TYR A 316 11.64 10.11 -21.60
C TYR A 316 11.95 11.61 -21.75
N SER A 317 10.92 12.45 -21.80
CA SER A 317 11.05 13.91 -21.71
C SER A 317 9.83 14.53 -21.04
N ASP A 318 10.04 15.55 -20.21
CA ASP A 318 8.96 16.41 -19.68
C ASP A 318 8.29 17.25 -20.79
N THR A 319 8.91 17.37 -21.98
CA THR A 319 8.42 18.17 -23.10
C THR A 319 8.14 17.31 -24.33
N ASN A 320 7.41 17.84 -25.30
CA ASN A 320 7.13 17.20 -26.58
C ASN A 320 8.09 17.62 -27.71
N LEU A 321 9.24 18.21 -27.35
CA LEU A 321 10.21 18.73 -28.31
C LEU A 321 11.00 17.60 -28.97
N SER A 322 11.22 17.74 -30.28
CA SER A 322 12.07 16.83 -31.05
C SER A 322 13.54 16.94 -30.60
N SER A 323 14.23 15.79 -30.52
CA SER A 323 15.64 15.73 -30.13
C SER A 323 16.37 14.60 -30.86
N THR A 324 17.66 14.82 -31.14
CA THR A 324 18.52 13.85 -31.82
C THR A 324 19.53 13.25 -30.86
N TRP A 325 19.65 11.92 -30.86
CA TRP A 325 20.45 11.16 -29.92
C TRP A 325 21.43 10.24 -30.63
N GLN A 326 22.65 10.19 -30.09
CA GLN A 326 23.69 9.28 -30.55
C GLN A 326 23.47 7.88 -29.96
N LEU A 327 23.39 6.86 -30.81
CA LEU A 327 23.28 5.48 -30.34
C LEU A 327 24.63 4.99 -29.77
N PRO A 328 24.61 4.12 -28.74
CA PRO A 328 25.84 3.54 -28.20
C PRO A 328 26.55 2.67 -29.24
N ALA A 329 27.85 2.41 -29.04
CA ALA A 329 28.67 1.71 -30.03
C ALA A 329 28.17 0.29 -30.32
N SER A 330 27.58 -0.37 -29.31
CA SER A 330 26.95 -1.70 -29.39
C SER A 330 25.69 -1.76 -30.29
N TRP A 331 25.24 -0.62 -30.82
CA TRP A 331 24.10 -0.47 -31.74
C TRP A 331 24.52 -0.03 -33.15
N ARG A 332 25.83 0.03 -33.44
CA ARG A 332 26.34 0.44 -34.75
C ARG A 332 25.90 -0.51 -35.86
N GLY A 333 25.57 0.04 -37.03
CA GLY A 333 25.18 -0.73 -38.22
C GLY A 333 23.69 -1.06 -38.30
N LEU A 334 22.90 -0.68 -37.30
CA LEU A 334 21.44 -0.74 -37.38
C LEU A 334 20.95 0.25 -38.45
N LYS A 335 19.96 -0.18 -39.23
CA LYS A 335 19.23 0.67 -40.18
C LYS A 335 17.93 1.22 -39.60
N THR A 336 17.39 0.53 -38.61
CA THR A 336 16.08 0.79 -38.01
C THR A 336 16.11 0.41 -36.54
N ILE A 337 15.33 1.11 -35.73
CA ILE A 337 15.01 0.75 -34.34
C ILE A 337 13.50 0.58 -34.17
N PHE A 338 13.10 -0.03 -33.07
CA PHE A 338 11.69 -0.24 -32.72
C PHE A 338 11.38 0.58 -31.47
N LEU A 339 10.53 1.60 -31.60
CA LEU A 339 10.14 2.49 -30.52
C LEU A 339 8.79 2.07 -29.93
N TYR A 340 8.79 1.79 -28.63
CA TYR A 340 7.61 1.40 -27.89
C TYR A 340 7.22 2.45 -26.85
N LYS A 341 5.94 2.79 -26.79
CA LYS A 341 5.33 3.53 -25.67
C LYS A 341 5.11 2.57 -24.50
N LEU A 342 5.49 2.98 -23.30
CA LEU A 342 5.26 2.22 -22.07
C LEU A 342 3.99 2.67 -21.35
N THR A 343 3.14 1.73 -20.96
CA THR A 343 1.93 2.00 -20.17
C THR A 343 1.77 0.95 -19.06
N ALA A 344 0.80 1.16 -18.17
CA ALA A 344 0.40 0.18 -17.15
C ALA A 344 0.05 -1.22 -17.72
N LYS A 345 -0.28 -1.29 -19.03
CA LYS A 345 -0.64 -2.52 -19.75
C LYS A 345 0.51 -3.08 -20.59
N GLY A 346 1.67 -2.44 -20.57
CA GLY A 346 2.89 -2.89 -21.22
C GLY A 346 3.34 -1.98 -22.36
N LYS A 347 4.12 -2.56 -23.27
CA LYS A 347 4.76 -1.86 -24.37
C LYS A 347 3.92 -1.92 -25.65
N TYR A 348 3.70 -0.78 -26.29
CA TYR A 348 2.99 -0.66 -27.57
C TYR A 348 3.94 -0.11 -28.62
N LEU A 349 4.16 -0.85 -29.71
CA LEU A 349 4.98 -0.37 -30.83
C LEU A 349 4.31 0.84 -31.46
N ILE A 350 4.99 1.99 -31.46
CA ILE A 350 4.48 3.22 -32.06
C ILE A 350 5.08 3.42 -33.46
N GLU A 351 6.37 3.15 -33.61
CA GLU A 351 7.04 3.33 -34.89
C GLU A 351 8.30 2.46 -35.04
N GLN A 352 8.67 2.25 -36.30
CA GLN A 352 9.99 1.77 -36.70
C GLN A 352 10.77 2.95 -37.25
N SER A 353 11.68 3.51 -36.47
CA SER A 353 12.38 4.75 -36.82
C SER A 353 13.69 4.43 -37.55
N PRO A 354 14.00 5.10 -38.67
CA PRO A 354 15.26 4.92 -39.37
C PRO A 354 16.43 5.43 -38.52
N VAL A 355 17.54 4.72 -38.59
CA VAL A 355 18.81 5.16 -37.99
C VAL A 355 19.62 5.89 -39.05
N ASN A 356 20.10 7.08 -38.71
CA ASN A 356 21.09 7.75 -39.56
C ASN A 356 22.41 6.98 -39.46
N THR A 357 22.75 6.23 -40.51
CA THR A 357 23.93 5.36 -40.53
C THR A 357 25.25 6.13 -40.63
N THR A 358 25.22 7.38 -41.08
CA THR A 358 26.43 8.21 -41.25
C THR A 358 27.01 8.63 -39.90
N ASN A 359 26.15 9.00 -38.96
CA ASN A 359 26.54 9.45 -37.62
C ASN A 359 25.98 8.55 -36.50
N ASN A 360 25.37 7.41 -36.81
CA ASN A 360 24.78 6.47 -35.85
C ASN A 360 23.79 7.12 -34.85
N SER A 361 22.87 7.93 -35.36
CA SER A 361 21.91 8.69 -34.53
C SER A 361 20.45 8.43 -34.88
N ILE A 362 19.56 8.74 -33.95
CA ILE A 362 18.10 8.75 -34.15
C ILE A 362 17.49 10.08 -33.71
N THR A 363 16.41 10.49 -34.35
CA THR A 363 15.62 11.67 -33.98
C THR A 363 14.27 11.22 -33.46
N LEU A 364 13.87 11.71 -32.29
CA LEU A 364 12.66 11.30 -31.58
C LEU A 364 11.82 12.53 -31.21
N GLN A 365 10.50 12.42 -31.38
CA GLN A 365 9.52 13.42 -30.92
C GLN A 365 8.55 12.76 -29.91
N PRO A 366 8.80 12.88 -28.60
CA PRO A 366 7.96 12.27 -27.57
C PRO A 366 6.66 13.05 -27.35
N SER A 367 5.66 12.38 -26.78
CA SER A 367 4.65 13.06 -25.95
C SER A 367 5.26 13.46 -24.60
N ALA A 368 4.93 14.66 -24.11
CA ALA A 368 5.39 15.15 -22.81
C ALA A 368 5.00 14.20 -21.66
N GLY A 369 5.94 13.90 -20.78
CA GLY A 369 5.72 13.04 -19.61
C GLY A 369 5.54 11.55 -19.91
N GLN A 370 5.73 11.12 -21.16
CA GLN A 370 5.57 9.72 -21.56
C GLN A 370 6.90 8.98 -21.58
N GLY A 371 6.93 7.80 -20.97
CA GLY A 371 8.05 6.86 -21.03
C GLY A 371 8.04 5.99 -22.29
N TYR A 372 9.22 5.72 -22.85
CA TYR A 372 9.42 4.87 -24.01
C TYR A 372 10.58 3.91 -23.79
N VAL A 373 10.57 2.81 -24.55
CA VAL A 373 11.69 1.89 -24.66
C VAL A 373 11.99 1.59 -26.13
N ILE A 374 13.27 1.52 -26.46
CA ILE A 374 13.77 1.32 -27.82
C ILE A 374 14.51 -0.01 -27.86
N TYR A 375 14.27 -0.78 -28.92
CA TYR A 375 14.92 -2.07 -29.15
C TYR A 375 15.63 -2.15 -30.51
N LYS A 376 16.69 -2.97 -30.59
CA LYS A 376 17.45 -3.28 -31.82
C LYS A 376 16.63 -4.08 -32.84
N ARG A 377 15.67 -4.86 -32.35
CA ARG A 377 14.78 -5.76 -33.08
C ARG A 377 13.39 -5.72 -32.44
N PRO A 378 12.33 -6.27 -33.05
CA PRO A 378 11.02 -6.34 -32.39
C PRO A 378 11.17 -6.94 -30.99
N ALA A 379 10.63 -6.25 -29.99
CA ALA A 379 10.67 -6.71 -28.61
C ALA A 379 9.83 -7.98 -28.45
N THR A 380 10.25 -8.88 -27.57
CA THR A 380 9.44 -10.05 -27.23
C THR A 380 8.20 -9.59 -26.46
N PRO A 381 6.99 -10.05 -26.81
CA PRO A 381 5.80 -9.79 -26.01
C PRO A 381 6.00 -10.30 -24.59
N GLU A 382 5.51 -9.55 -23.60
CA GLU A 382 5.44 -10.07 -22.24
C GLU A 382 4.44 -11.23 -22.19
N PRO A 383 4.65 -12.23 -21.32
CA PRO A 383 3.63 -13.23 -21.07
C PRO A 383 2.35 -12.55 -20.54
N PRO A 384 1.16 -13.10 -20.83
CA PRO A 384 -0.08 -12.59 -20.27
C PRO A 384 0.00 -12.53 -18.74
N MET A 385 -0.36 -11.37 -18.18
CA MET A 385 -0.39 -11.18 -16.74
C MET A 385 -1.60 -11.89 -16.15
N LYS A 386 -1.39 -12.66 -15.07
CA LYS A 386 -2.47 -13.28 -14.31
C LYS A 386 -2.95 -12.30 -13.24
N TRP A 387 -3.84 -11.38 -13.58
CA TRP A 387 -4.38 -10.42 -12.62
C TRP A 387 -5.26 -11.13 -11.58
N GLY A 388 -5.08 -10.81 -10.29
CA GLY A 388 -5.75 -11.51 -9.19
C GLY A 388 -5.16 -12.87 -8.82
N GLU A 389 -3.94 -13.18 -9.28
CA GLU A 389 -3.29 -14.47 -9.03
C GLU A 389 -3.29 -14.87 -7.54
N GLY A 390 -3.93 -16.00 -7.23
CA GLY A 390 -4.04 -16.56 -5.89
C GLY A 390 -5.21 -16.03 -5.06
N SER A 391 -5.99 -15.07 -5.55
CA SER A 391 -7.16 -14.54 -4.85
C SER A 391 -8.45 -15.35 -5.10
N GLY A 392 -8.49 -16.10 -6.20
CA GLY A 392 -9.71 -16.74 -6.70
C GLY A 392 -10.61 -15.80 -7.50
N ILE A 393 -10.17 -14.57 -7.77
CA ILE A 393 -10.90 -13.59 -8.58
C ILE A 393 -9.99 -13.19 -9.74
N ASP A 394 -10.50 -13.26 -10.96
CA ASP A 394 -9.81 -12.74 -12.14
C ASP A 394 -9.92 -11.21 -12.16
N ASN A 395 -8.77 -10.54 -12.32
CA ASN A 395 -8.66 -9.10 -12.50
C ASN A 395 -9.51 -8.27 -11.50
N PRO A 396 -9.31 -8.42 -10.18
CA PRO A 396 -10.15 -7.82 -9.16
C PRO A 396 -10.06 -6.29 -9.09
N GLY A 397 -8.93 -5.71 -9.51
CA GLY A 397 -8.67 -4.28 -9.52
C GLY A 397 -8.81 -3.63 -10.92
N PHE A 398 -9.37 -4.36 -11.90
CA PHE A 398 -9.59 -3.88 -13.26
C PHE A 398 -8.33 -3.32 -13.97
N ASP A 399 -7.14 -3.81 -13.60
CA ASP A 399 -5.84 -3.36 -14.12
C ASP A 399 -5.60 -3.77 -15.59
N ASN A 400 -6.43 -4.67 -16.14
CA ASN A 400 -6.40 -5.03 -17.56
C ASN A 400 -7.79 -5.02 -18.21
N ASP A 401 -8.42 -3.85 -18.20
CA ASP A 401 -9.77 -3.65 -18.73
C ASP A 401 -10.76 -4.60 -18.03
N LEU A 402 -11.68 -5.20 -18.79
CA LEU A 402 -12.71 -6.12 -18.30
C LEU A 402 -12.33 -7.60 -18.51
N GLU A 403 -11.04 -7.91 -18.69
CA GLU A 403 -10.59 -9.31 -18.79
C GLU A 403 -11.03 -10.10 -17.55
N GLY A 404 -11.56 -11.31 -17.76
CA GLY A 404 -12.10 -12.17 -16.70
C GLY A 404 -13.55 -11.85 -16.29
N TRP A 405 -14.16 -10.78 -16.82
CA TRP A 405 -15.51 -10.37 -16.47
C TRP A 405 -16.48 -10.49 -17.64
N ALA A 406 -17.62 -11.16 -17.42
CA ALA A 406 -18.70 -11.20 -18.39
C ALA A 406 -19.53 -9.92 -18.30
N THR A 407 -19.82 -9.29 -19.44
CA THR A 407 -20.64 -8.07 -19.53
C THR A 407 -21.91 -8.33 -20.32
N THR A 408 -23.00 -7.63 -19.96
CA THR A 408 -24.28 -7.75 -20.67
C THR A 408 -24.57 -6.60 -21.65
N ASN A 409 -23.79 -5.51 -21.59
CA ASN A 409 -23.94 -4.37 -22.50
C ASN A 409 -22.67 -3.51 -22.62
N THR A 410 -22.73 -2.48 -23.48
CA THR A 410 -21.62 -1.57 -23.80
C THR A 410 -21.44 -0.41 -22.83
N SER A 411 -22.21 -0.34 -21.74
CA SER A 411 -22.16 0.76 -20.75
C SER A 411 -21.23 0.46 -19.55
N ALA A 412 -20.50 -0.66 -19.61
CA ALA A 412 -19.39 -1.01 -18.74
C ALA A 412 -18.05 -0.71 -19.44
N SER A 413 -17.15 0.00 -18.75
CA SER A 413 -15.81 0.31 -19.24
C SER A 413 -14.83 0.45 -18.09
N VAL A 414 -13.54 0.60 -18.37
CA VAL A 414 -12.53 0.96 -17.36
C VAL A 414 -12.13 2.42 -17.52
N LYS A 415 -12.00 3.12 -16.40
CA LYS A 415 -11.54 4.51 -16.34
C LYS A 415 -10.26 4.60 -15.53
N THR A 416 -9.24 5.22 -16.12
CA THR A 416 -8.03 5.62 -15.39
C THR A 416 -8.27 6.94 -14.66
N LEU A 417 -8.10 6.92 -13.34
CA LEU A 417 -8.17 8.10 -12.47
C LEU A 417 -6.92 8.99 -12.66
N SER A 418 -7.01 10.24 -12.20
CA SER A 418 -5.94 11.24 -12.41
C SER A 418 -4.58 10.84 -11.82
N TYR A 419 -4.55 9.94 -10.85
CA TYR A 419 -3.35 9.40 -10.20
C TYR A 419 -2.89 8.04 -10.76
N GLY A 420 -3.49 7.58 -11.87
CA GLY A 420 -3.04 6.39 -12.62
C GLY A 420 -3.63 5.05 -12.17
N GLN A 421 -4.59 5.06 -11.24
CA GLN A 421 -5.36 3.87 -10.87
C GLN A 421 -6.52 3.63 -11.83
N ASP A 422 -6.72 2.39 -12.23
CA ASP A 422 -7.83 1.99 -13.09
C ASP A 422 -9.00 1.53 -12.21
N VAL A 423 -10.23 1.86 -12.62
CA VAL A 423 -11.46 1.43 -11.93
C VAL A 423 -12.51 1.01 -12.96
N LEU A 424 -13.36 0.06 -12.62
CA LEU A 424 -14.57 -0.23 -13.40
C LEU A 424 -15.47 0.99 -13.33
N GLN A 425 -15.98 1.44 -14.48
CA GLN A 425 -17.06 2.40 -14.58
C GLN A 425 -18.30 1.72 -15.17
N LEU A 426 -19.39 1.74 -14.41
CA LEU A 426 -20.73 1.36 -14.87
C LEU A 426 -21.58 2.61 -15.04
N SER A 427 -22.30 2.69 -16.15
CA SER A 427 -23.22 3.79 -16.49
C SER A 427 -24.54 3.25 -17.04
N LYS A 428 -25.56 4.11 -17.12
CA LYS A 428 -26.92 3.72 -17.53
C LYS A 428 -27.41 2.52 -16.70
N GLU A 429 -28.02 1.53 -17.33
CA GLU A 429 -28.26 0.22 -16.73
C GLU A 429 -27.20 -0.74 -17.23
N SER A 430 -26.29 -1.17 -16.36
CA SER A 430 -25.20 -2.08 -16.71
C SER A 430 -24.80 -2.98 -15.55
N GLU A 431 -24.26 -4.14 -15.90
CA GLU A 431 -23.78 -5.13 -14.95
C GLU A 431 -22.60 -5.93 -15.53
N ILE A 432 -21.76 -6.40 -14.63
CA ILE A 432 -20.69 -7.37 -14.92
C ILE A 432 -20.75 -8.53 -13.94
N ARG A 433 -20.28 -9.70 -14.38
CA ARG A 433 -20.41 -10.96 -13.65
C ARG A 433 -19.12 -11.78 -13.67
N GLN A 434 -18.89 -12.52 -12.59
CA GLN A 434 -17.85 -13.55 -12.49
C GLN A 434 -18.37 -14.71 -11.61
N GLN A 435 -17.81 -15.90 -11.77
CA GLN A 435 -18.03 -17.01 -10.84
C GLN A 435 -16.82 -17.12 -9.93
N LEU A 436 -17.04 -17.08 -8.61
CA LEU A 436 -15.96 -17.20 -7.63
C LEU A 436 -15.84 -18.66 -7.17
N PRO A 437 -14.63 -19.25 -7.16
CA PRO A 437 -14.39 -20.55 -6.57
C PRO A 437 -14.50 -20.45 -5.05
N VAL A 438 -15.34 -21.30 -4.46
CA VAL A 438 -15.57 -21.36 -3.01
C VAL A 438 -15.68 -22.81 -2.57
N GLU A 439 -15.54 -23.07 -1.26
CA GLU A 439 -15.78 -24.39 -0.68
C GLU A 439 -17.20 -24.44 -0.13
N LYS A 440 -17.99 -25.41 -0.57
CA LYS A 440 -19.36 -25.60 -0.06
C LYS A 440 -19.38 -25.73 1.47
N GLY A 441 -20.27 -25.01 2.12
CA GLY A 441 -20.49 -25.02 3.57
C GLY A 441 -19.55 -24.12 4.37
N ARG A 442 -18.56 -23.46 3.73
CA ARG A 442 -17.72 -22.43 4.36
C ARG A 442 -18.37 -21.05 4.28
N TYR A 443 -17.94 -20.16 5.16
CA TYR A 443 -18.39 -18.77 5.19
C TYR A 443 -17.37 -17.85 4.51
N TYR A 444 -17.88 -16.83 3.84
CA TYR A 444 -17.08 -15.86 3.10
C TYR A 444 -17.60 -14.44 3.31
N ASP A 445 -16.67 -13.50 3.44
CA ASP A 445 -16.90 -12.09 3.15
C ASP A 445 -16.55 -11.82 1.68
N ILE A 446 -17.46 -11.20 0.95
CA ILE A 446 -17.27 -10.73 -0.42
C ILE A 446 -17.46 -9.23 -0.40
N SER A 447 -16.47 -8.49 -0.91
CA SER A 447 -16.46 -7.04 -0.87
C SER A 447 -15.96 -6.40 -2.16
N VAL A 448 -16.36 -5.15 -2.36
CA VAL A 448 -15.86 -4.28 -3.43
C VAL A 448 -15.91 -2.83 -2.95
N TRP A 449 -14.97 -2.00 -3.40
CA TRP A 449 -15.04 -0.56 -3.20
C TRP A 449 -15.95 0.07 -4.25
N VAL A 450 -16.82 0.98 -3.85
CA VAL A 450 -17.76 1.67 -4.74
C VAL A 450 -17.78 3.18 -4.51
N GLN A 451 -17.88 3.95 -5.59
CA GLN A 451 -18.19 5.38 -5.55
C GLN A 451 -19.28 5.69 -6.60
N VAL A 452 -20.43 6.20 -6.15
CA VAL A 452 -21.48 6.70 -7.03
C VAL A 452 -21.22 8.17 -7.35
N ASN A 453 -21.12 8.50 -8.63
CA ASN A 453 -21.02 9.86 -9.14
C ASN A 453 -22.39 10.27 -9.69
N GLY A 454 -23.05 11.21 -9.00
CA GLY A 454 -24.46 11.52 -9.24
C GLY A 454 -25.37 10.65 -8.38
N HIS A 455 -26.46 10.15 -8.95
CA HIS A 455 -27.42 9.29 -8.26
C HIS A 455 -27.73 8.03 -9.07
N GLY A 456 -27.90 6.90 -8.39
CA GLY A 456 -28.30 5.64 -8.99
C GLY A 456 -27.96 4.46 -8.10
N LYS A 457 -28.63 3.32 -8.30
CA LYS A 457 -28.44 2.14 -7.44
C LYS A 457 -27.22 1.34 -7.89
N ALA A 458 -26.09 1.48 -7.18
CA ALA A 458 -24.91 0.63 -7.34
C ALA A 458 -25.01 -0.57 -6.41
N THR A 459 -24.83 -1.78 -6.94
CA THR A 459 -25.14 -3.03 -6.23
C THR A 459 -23.98 -4.01 -6.27
N LEU A 460 -23.68 -4.63 -5.13
CA LEU A 460 -22.91 -5.85 -5.00
C LEU A 460 -23.89 -6.99 -4.67
N LYS A 461 -23.89 -8.04 -5.49
CA LYS A 461 -24.66 -9.26 -5.23
C LYS A 461 -23.76 -10.48 -5.32
N ALA A 462 -23.78 -11.31 -4.28
CA ALA A 462 -23.07 -12.59 -4.24
C ALA A 462 -24.03 -13.68 -3.78
N GLY A 463 -24.31 -14.67 -4.63
CA GLY A 463 -25.32 -15.68 -4.36
C GLY A 463 -26.70 -15.06 -4.07
N ASN A 464 -27.23 -15.32 -2.87
CA ASN A 464 -28.51 -14.79 -2.39
C ASN A 464 -28.41 -13.48 -1.59
N GLN A 465 -27.20 -13.00 -1.30
CA GLN A 465 -26.98 -11.76 -0.55
C GLN A 465 -26.78 -10.58 -1.52
N GLU A 466 -27.36 -9.44 -1.16
CA GLU A 466 -27.26 -8.20 -1.93
C GLU A 466 -27.08 -7.02 -0.98
N ILE A 467 -26.24 -6.07 -1.38
CA ILE A 467 -26.11 -4.76 -0.74
C ILE A 467 -25.95 -3.70 -1.81
N TYR A 468 -26.42 -2.48 -1.54
CA TYR A 468 -26.39 -1.40 -2.51
C TYR A 468 -26.16 -0.05 -1.87
N ILE A 469 -25.80 0.95 -2.68
CA ILE A 469 -25.75 2.36 -2.31
C ILE A 469 -26.32 3.20 -3.46
N ASN A 470 -27.03 4.28 -3.13
CA ASN A 470 -27.68 5.15 -4.11
C ASN A 470 -26.89 6.43 -4.43
N GLU A 471 -26.08 6.89 -3.47
CA GLU A 471 -25.25 8.09 -3.57
C GLU A 471 -24.04 7.96 -2.63
N SER A 472 -22.89 8.49 -3.02
CA SER A 472 -21.69 8.51 -2.19
C SER A 472 -21.45 9.92 -1.64
N THR A 473 -22.07 10.25 -0.51
CA THR A 473 -21.99 11.56 0.14
C THR A 473 -20.99 11.64 1.29
N VAL A 474 -20.42 10.50 1.68
CA VAL A 474 -19.49 10.37 2.82
C VAL A 474 -18.07 10.21 2.29
N LYS A 475 -17.17 11.08 2.75
CA LYS A 475 -15.75 10.99 2.40
C LYS A 475 -15.10 9.79 3.08
N ASN A 476 -14.19 9.15 2.37
CA ASN A 476 -13.31 8.14 2.90
C ASN A 476 -12.08 8.79 3.54
N PHE A 477 -11.93 8.58 4.84
CA PHE A 477 -10.80 9.11 5.60
C PHE A 477 -9.78 8.06 5.99
N PHE A 478 -9.95 6.78 5.62
CA PHE A 478 -8.89 5.77 5.82
C PHE A 478 -7.58 6.27 5.23
N ASP A 479 -6.58 6.38 6.09
CA ASP A 479 -5.28 6.89 5.69
C ASP A 479 -4.44 5.82 4.99
N ASN A 480 -3.39 6.26 4.28
CA ASN A 480 -2.44 5.37 3.60
C ASN A 480 -3.07 4.44 2.55
N THR A 481 -4.16 4.87 1.91
CA THR A 481 -4.80 4.22 0.75
C THR A 481 -4.98 5.24 -0.38
N ASP A 482 -5.03 4.77 -1.62
CA ASP A 482 -5.33 5.60 -2.80
C ASP A 482 -6.74 6.24 -2.75
N ARG A 483 -7.63 5.64 -1.96
CA ARG A 483 -9.00 6.09 -1.69
C ARG A 483 -9.09 7.23 -0.67
N TYR A 484 -8.00 7.59 0.00
CA TYR A 484 -8.01 8.69 0.97
C TYR A 484 -8.53 9.99 0.33
N ASN A 485 -9.48 10.64 1.03
CA ASN A 485 -10.18 11.86 0.62
C ASN A 485 -10.97 11.74 -0.69
N SER A 486 -11.39 10.51 -1.04
CA SER A 486 -12.39 10.24 -2.08
C SER A 486 -13.77 9.96 -1.45
N TYR A 487 -14.73 9.48 -2.24
CA TYR A 487 -16.04 9.02 -1.77
C TYR A 487 -16.22 7.51 -1.92
N PHE A 488 -15.13 6.77 -2.17
CA PHE A 488 -15.16 5.31 -2.21
C PHE A 488 -15.54 4.73 -0.84
N GLN A 489 -16.56 3.90 -0.80
CA GLN A 489 -17.00 3.16 0.38
C GLN A 489 -16.96 1.67 0.07
N ARG A 490 -16.71 0.84 1.09
CA ARG A 490 -16.60 -0.61 0.92
C ARG A 490 -17.97 -1.25 1.07
N MET A 491 -18.50 -1.87 0.02
CA MET A 491 -19.65 -2.77 0.12
C MET A 491 -19.16 -4.15 0.52
N LYS A 492 -19.89 -4.82 1.42
CA LYS A 492 -19.57 -6.16 1.90
C LYS A 492 -20.84 -6.96 2.12
N VAL A 493 -20.82 -8.23 1.71
CA VAL A 493 -21.82 -9.24 2.09
C VAL A 493 -21.11 -10.44 2.72
N THR A 494 -21.76 -11.05 3.70
CA THR A 494 -21.29 -12.26 4.37
C THR A 494 -22.29 -13.38 4.08
N LEU A 495 -21.80 -14.54 3.63
CA LEU A 495 -22.67 -15.68 3.30
C LEU A 495 -22.00 -17.02 3.55
N LYS A 496 -22.83 -18.06 3.66
CA LYS A 496 -22.40 -19.46 3.61
C LYS A 496 -22.49 -19.94 2.17
N ALA A 497 -21.41 -20.49 1.62
CA ALA A 497 -21.42 -21.05 0.27
C ALA A 497 -22.33 -22.29 0.21
N GLU A 498 -23.30 -22.31 -0.71
CA GLU A 498 -24.23 -23.42 -0.91
C GLU A 498 -23.76 -24.40 -2.00
N SER A 499 -22.80 -23.97 -2.81
CA SER A 499 -22.15 -24.69 -3.93
C SER A 499 -20.64 -24.42 -3.94
N GLU A 500 -19.90 -25.07 -4.84
CA GLU A 500 -18.45 -24.83 -5.05
C GLU A 500 -18.15 -23.60 -5.92
N GLU A 501 -19.19 -23.01 -6.51
CA GLU A 501 -19.12 -21.78 -7.28
C GLU A 501 -20.12 -20.77 -6.72
N LEU A 502 -19.69 -19.52 -6.58
CA LEU A 502 -20.49 -18.42 -6.07
C LEU A 502 -20.67 -17.35 -7.18
N PRO A 503 -21.91 -17.12 -7.65
CA PRO A 503 -22.15 -16.07 -8.65
C PRO A 503 -21.97 -14.69 -8.02
N LEU A 504 -21.08 -13.90 -8.61
CA LEU A 504 -20.85 -12.50 -8.27
C LEU A 504 -21.39 -11.60 -9.38
N LEU A 505 -22.08 -10.53 -8.97
CA LEU A 505 -22.58 -9.48 -9.84
C LEU A 505 -22.30 -8.10 -9.25
N LEU A 506 -21.74 -7.23 -10.08
CA LEU A 506 -21.66 -5.80 -9.84
C LEU A 506 -22.58 -5.11 -10.84
N SER A 507 -23.47 -4.23 -10.39
CA SER A 507 -24.37 -3.51 -11.29
C SER A 507 -24.59 -2.07 -10.90
N PHE A 508 -25.02 -1.28 -11.87
CA PHE A 508 -25.47 0.09 -11.66
C PHE A 508 -26.74 0.34 -12.45
N LYS A 509 -27.75 0.88 -11.77
CA LYS A 509 -28.96 1.42 -12.38
C LYS A 509 -28.98 2.93 -12.18
N SER A 510 -28.62 3.65 -13.23
CA SER A 510 -28.51 5.10 -13.19
C SER A 510 -29.85 5.81 -13.00
N ALA A 511 -29.84 6.93 -12.26
CA ALA A 511 -30.99 7.85 -12.20
C ALA A 511 -30.99 8.89 -13.34
N SER A 512 -29.86 9.10 -14.02
CA SER A 512 -29.71 10.05 -15.13
C SER A 512 -28.59 9.63 -16.09
N ASP A 513 -28.56 10.18 -17.31
CA ASP A 513 -27.50 9.86 -18.29
C ASP A 513 -26.09 10.33 -17.85
N SER A 514 -26.01 11.28 -16.92
CA SER A 514 -24.75 11.80 -16.38
C SER A 514 -24.22 11.00 -15.18
N SER A 515 -25.04 10.12 -14.58
CA SER A 515 -24.63 9.38 -13.39
C SER A 515 -23.88 8.09 -13.75
N SER A 516 -22.93 7.72 -12.90
CA SER A 516 -22.11 6.51 -13.05
C SER A 516 -21.68 5.99 -11.68
N ALA A 517 -21.31 4.72 -11.60
CA ALA A 517 -20.66 4.15 -10.42
C ALA A 517 -19.27 3.61 -10.79
N TYR A 518 -18.31 3.89 -9.91
CA TYR A 518 -16.97 3.31 -9.97
C TYR A 518 -16.88 2.14 -9.01
N PHE A 519 -16.31 1.02 -9.46
CA PHE A 519 -16.01 -0.13 -8.63
C PHE A 519 -14.52 -0.48 -8.72
N ASP A 520 -13.92 -0.92 -7.62
CA ASP A 520 -12.53 -1.35 -7.59
C ASP A 520 -12.26 -2.37 -6.48
N ASP A 521 -11.17 -3.14 -6.64
CA ASP A 521 -10.64 -4.14 -5.72
C ASP A 521 -11.71 -5.08 -5.12
N VAL A 522 -12.25 -5.96 -5.97
CA VAL A 522 -13.09 -7.08 -5.52
C VAL A 522 -12.26 -8.03 -4.66
N ARG A 523 -12.77 -8.40 -3.49
CA ARG A 523 -12.06 -9.27 -2.54
C ARG A 523 -12.99 -10.33 -1.97
N ILE A 524 -12.45 -11.54 -1.82
CA ILE A 524 -13.08 -12.66 -1.13
C ILE A 524 -12.19 -13.11 0.03
N VAL A 525 -12.78 -13.26 1.21
CA VAL A 525 -12.09 -13.72 2.43
C VAL A 525 -12.90 -14.82 3.07
N GLN A 526 -12.30 -16.01 3.22
CA GLN A 526 -12.90 -17.10 3.98
C GLN A 526 -12.89 -16.74 5.46
N LYS A 527 -14.01 -16.96 6.15
CA LYS A 527 -14.17 -16.73 7.58
C LYS A 527 -14.43 -18.03 8.33
N GLN A 528 -14.26 -17.96 9.65
CA GLN A 528 -14.91 -18.91 10.55
C GLN A 528 -16.43 -18.66 10.59
N ILE A 529 -17.14 -19.55 11.29
CA ILE A 529 -18.61 -19.47 11.43
C ILE A 529 -18.96 -18.08 12.01
N PRO A 530 -19.70 -17.23 11.29
CA PRO A 530 -20.15 -15.96 11.83
C PRO A 530 -21.11 -16.22 12.98
N PHE A 531 -21.25 -15.24 13.88
CA PHE A 531 -22.24 -15.31 14.95
C PHE A 531 -23.62 -15.66 14.40
N THR A 532 -24.31 -16.54 15.13
CA THR A 532 -25.71 -16.85 14.87
C THR A 532 -26.52 -15.58 15.12
N LYS A 533 -27.12 -15.01 14.07
CA LYS A 533 -28.09 -13.92 14.22
C LYS A 533 -29.34 -14.49 14.88
N GLU A 534 -29.84 -13.83 15.91
CA GLU A 534 -31.17 -14.10 16.45
C GLU A 534 -32.23 -13.53 15.49
N ASP A 535 -33.46 -14.04 15.57
CA ASP A 535 -34.58 -13.47 14.83
C ASP A 535 -34.75 -12.00 15.26
N LYS A 536 -34.54 -11.06 14.32
CA LYS A 536 -34.55 -9.57 14.42
C LYS A 536 -33.20 -8.85 14.52
N THR A 537 -32.06 -9.55 14.63
CA THR A 537 -30.75 -8.86 14.60
C THR A 537 -30.49 -8.23 13.22
N TYR A 538 -30.48 -6.90 13.15
CA TYR A 538 -30.14 -6.16 11.93
C TYR A 538 -28.63 -6.28 11.64
N TYR A 539 -27.80 -5.91 12.62
CA TYR A 539 -26.35 -6.01 12.53
C TYR A 539 -25.72 -6.36 13.87
N ARG A 540 -24.63 -7.14 13.86
CA ARG A 540 -23.85 -7.49 15.05
C ARG A 540 -22.37 -7.61 14.70
N GLU A 541 -21.50 -7.14 15.59
CA GLU A 541 -20.04 -7.18 15.45
C GLU A 541 -19.36 -7.25 16.83
N ASP A 542 -18.54 -8.27 17.03
CA ASP A 542 -17.68 -8.45 18.21
C ASP A 542 -16.18 -8.31 17.88
N PHE A 543 -15.85 -7.93 16.64
CA PHE A 543 -14.50 -7.64 16.14
C PHE A 543 -13.52 -8.83 16.06
N GLU A 544 -13.94 -10.04 16.40
CA GLU A 544 -13.07 -11.23 16.41
C GLU A 544 -12.66 -11.68 15.00
N GLU A 545 -13.54 -11.48 14.01
CA GLU A 545 -13.38 -11.98 12.64
C GLU A 545 -13.45 -10.85 11.60
N ILE A 546 -12.78 -9.72 11.84
CA ILE A 546 -12.71 -8.62 10.85
C ILE A 546 -11.80 -8.96 9.67
N ASP A 547 -12.34 -8.84 8.47
CA ASP A 547 -11.61 -9.05 7.20
C ASP A 547 -10.75 -7.83 6.82
N GLU A 548 -11.25 -6.62 7.09
CA GLU A 548 -10.61 -5.34 6.75
C GLU A 548 -11.25 -4.19 7.54
N GLY A 549 -10.45 -3.26 8.05
CA GLY A 549 -10.94 -2.04 8.69
C GLY A 549 -11.46 -2.26 10.12
N TRP A 550 -12.52 -1.52 10.49
CA TRP A 550 -13.03 -1.43 11.86
C TRP A 550 -14.46 -1.99 11.98
N GLY A 551 -14.75 -3.10 11.29
CA GLY A 551 -16.08 -3.69 11.24
C GLY A 551 -17.10 -2.81 10.51
N PRO A 552 -18.23 -2.42 11.14
CA PRO A 552 -19.19 -1.52 10.51
C PRO A 552 -18.74 -0.05 10.50
N PHE A 553 -17.61 0.28 11.13
CA PHE A 553 -17.18 1.65 11.33
C PHE A 553 -16.15 2.11 10.30
N ILE A 554 -16.22 3.40 9.98
CA ILE A 554 -15.26 4.13 9.17
C ILE A 554 -14.86 5.43 9.90
N PRO A 555 -13.63 5.92 9.73
CA PRO A 555 -13.20 7.19 10.31
C PRO A 555 -14.04 8.35 9.80
N SER A 556 -14.43 9.26 10.69
CA SER A 556 -15.33 10.38 10.38
C SER A 556 -14.59 11.62 9.88
N GLN A 557 -13.27 11.70 10.10
CA GLN A 557 -12.46 12.85 9.73
C GLN A 557 -11.00 12.45 9.48
N SER A 558 -10.26 13.34 8.80
CA SER A 558 -8.80 13.26 8.79
C SER A 558 -8.25 13.50 10.20
N SER A 559 -7.43 12.58 10.66
CA SER A 559 -6.81 12.61 11.98
C SER A 559 -5.40 12.00 11.94
N ALA A 560 -4.80 11.79 13.11
CA ALA A 560 -3.56 11.03 13.24
C ALA A 560 -3.77 9.52 13.12
N PHE A 561 -5.01 9.02 12.97
CA PHE A 561 -5.33 7.59 12.98
C PHE A 561 -4.84 6.88 14.25
N LYS A 562 -5.58 7.10 15.34
CA LYS A 562 -5.35 6.46 16.64
C LYS A 562 -6.47 5.51 17.04
N THR A 563 -7.18 4.97 16.06
CA THR A 563 -8.20 3.95 16.25
C THR A 563 -7.78 2.69 15.50
N HIS A 564 -7.85 1.53 16.13
CA HIS A 564 -7.57 0.24 15.52
C HIS A 564 -8.23 -0.90 16.32
N LEU A 565 -8.09 -2.14 15.84
CA LEU A 565 -8.51 -3.32 16.59
C LEU A 565 -7.42 -3.73 17.59
N SER A 566 -7.60 -3.44 18.87
CA SER A 566 -6.65 -3.83 19.92
C SER A 566 -6.59 -5.34 20.07
N GLU A 567 -5.39 -5.89 20.26
CA GLU A 567 -5.19 -7.33 20.47
C GLU A 567 -4.86 -7.66 21.93
N ARG A 568 -5.59 -8.62 22.49
CA ARG A 568 -5.38 -9.08 23.86
C ARG A 568 -4.07 -9.84 24.03
N HIS A 569 -3.25 -9.38 24.96
CA HIS A 569 -2.14 -10.10 25.55
C HIS A 569 -2.25 -10.10 27.08
N THR A 570 -2.69 -11.24 27.62
CA THR A 570 -2.93 -11.41 29.07
C THR A 570 -1.70 -10.99 29.88
N LEU A 571 -1.93 -10.26 30.98
CA LEU A 571 -0.94 -9.62 31.87
C LEU A 571 -0.36 -8.28 31.37
N TYR A 572 -0.47 -7.95 30.09
CA TYR A 572 0.17 -6.75 29.52
C TYR A 572 -0.80 -5.76 28.90
N THR A 573 -1.96 -6.21 28.44
CA THR A 573 -3.01 -5.35 27.86
C THR A 573 -4.29 -5.42 28.68
N ASP A 574 -4.91 -4.26 28.90
CA ASP A 574 -6.29 -4.12 29.41
C ASP A 574 -7.20 -3.47 28.35
N ASP A 575 -6.89 -3.75 27.08
CA ASP A 575 -7.41 -3.05 25.90
C ASP A 575 -8.58 -3.78 25.21
N ASN A 576 -9.15 -4.80 25.85
CA ASN A 576 -10.23 -5.63 25.31
C ASN A 576 -11.31 -5.87 26.38
N ILE A 577 -12.54 -6.11 25.93
CA ILE A 577 -13.67 -6.39 26.84
C ILE A 577 -13.96 -7.89 26.82
N ALA A 578 -14.29 -8.42 25.64
CA ALA A 578 -14.44 -9.85 25.39
C ALA A 578 -13.40 -10.33 24.38
N GLY A 579 -13.28 -11.66 24.24
CA GLY A 579 -12.48 -12.27 23.18
C GLY A 579 -11.02 -11.83 23.11
N ARG A 580 -10.51 -11.72 21.89
CA ARG A 580 -9.14 -11.34 21.52
C ARG A 580 -9.06 -9.94 20.93
N TYR A 581 -10.10 -9.44 20.29
CA TYR A 581 -10.11 -8.15 19.59
C TYR A 581 -11.22 -7.23 20.10
N ALA A 582 -10.96 -5.92 20.11
CA ALA A 582 -11.96 -4.89 20.37
C ALA A 582 -11.60 -3.62 19.58
N LEU A 583 -12.54 -2.70 19.38
CA LEU A 583 -12.24 -1.43 18.71
C LEU A 583 -11.75 -0.40 19.72
N LYS A 584 -10.45 -0.07 19.67
CA LYS A 584 -9.81 0.88 20.58
C LYS A 584 -9.51 2.20 19.89
N THR A 585 -9.78 3.30 20.57
CA THR A 585 -9.37 4.67 20.24
C THR A 585 -8.48 5.23 21.34
N TRP A 586 -7.29 5.71 20.99
CA TRP A 586 -6.32 6.29 21.91
C TRP A 586 -6.10 7.79 21.62
N ASN A 587 -6.58 8.69 22.47
CA ASN A 587 -6.28 10.13 22.39
C ASN A 587 -6.40 10.72 20.96
N GLU A 588 -7.45 10.30 20.24
CA GLU A 588 -7.68 10.77 18.87
C GLU A 588 -8.07 12.25 18.84
N ARG A 589 -8.12 12.87 17.66
CA ARG A 589 -8.65 14.23 17.49
C ARG A 589 -10.08 14.37 18.03
N ASP A 590 -10.39 15.50 18.66
CA ASP A 590 -11.74 15.87 19.08
C ASP A 590 -12.72 15.97 17.90
N GLY A 591 -14.02 15.81 18.20
CA GLY A 591 -15.10 15.72 17.22
C GLY A 591 -15.54 14.27 16.99
N GLU A 592 -16.16 14.00 15.84
CA GLU A 592 -16.50 12.63 15.45
C GLU A 592 -15.23 11.84 15.14
N VAL A 593 -15.02 10.73 15.85
CA VAL A 593 -13.85 9.87 15.70
C VAL A 593 -14.09 8.90 14.54
N TYR A 594 -15.16 8.12 14.65
CA TYR A 594 -15.64 7.19 13.63
C TYR A 594 -17.16 7.09 13.65
N ARG A 595 -17.70 6.65 12.52
CA ARG A 595 -19.13 6.51 12.23
C ARG A 595 -19.44 5.19 11.56
N THR A 596 -20.69 4.75 11.59
CA THR A 596 -21.13 3.61 10.80
C THR A 596 -21.01 3.90 9.30
N SER A 597 -20.60 2.87 8.56
CA SER A 597 -20.46 2.93 7.10
C SER A 597 -21.83 3.05 6.42
N PRO A 598 -22.00 3.97 5.45
CA PRO A 598 -23.26 4.13 4.72
C PRO A 598 -23.57 2.94 3.80
N THR A 599 -22.61 2.05 3.54
CA THR A 599 -22.82 0.83 2.76
C THR A 599 -23.19 -0.36 3.62
N ILE A 600 -22.79 -0.41 4.89
CA ILE A 600 -22.97 -1.59 5.76
C ILE A 600 -24.20 -1.45 6.65
N ILE A 601 -24.40 -0.26 7.23
CA ILE A 601 -25.55 0.04 8.09
C ILE A 601 -26.34 1.18 7.46
N GLN A 602 -27.54 0.85 6.96
CA GLN A 602 -28.49 1.79 6.37
C GLN A 602 -29.75 1.84 7.22
N LEU A 603 -29.80 2.83 8.11
CA LEU A 603 -30.94 3.06 9.00
C LEU A 603 -32.15 3.50 8.18
N LYS A 604 -33.24 2.74 8.23
CA LYS A 604 -34.42 2.99 7.40
C LYS A 604 -35.27 4.13 7.97
N PRO A 605 -35.80 5.03 7.12
CA PRO A 605 -36.72 6.08 7.56
C PRO A 605 -37.92 5.54 8.33
N GLY A 606 -38.28 6.21 9.43
CA GLY A 606 -39.45 5.88 10.25
C GLY A 606 -39.34 4.59 11.08
N LYS A 607 -38.19 3.90 11.07
CA LYS A 607 -37.96 2.69 11.87
C LYS A 607 -37.37 3.00 13.24
N GLN A 608 -37.70 2.15 14.21
CA GLN A 608 -37.08 2.16 15.53
C GLN A 608 -35.98 1.10 15.58
N TYR A 609 -34.88 1.44 16.26
CA TYR A 609 -33.78 0.51 16.49
C TYR A 609 -33.39 0.50 17.96
N LYS A 610 -32.99 -0.66 18.46
CA LYS A 610 -32.27 -0.82 19.72
C LYS A 610 -30.78 -0.93 19.43
N LEU A 611 -29.99 0.01 19.95
CA LEU A 611 -28.53 0.01 19.87
C LEU A 611 -27.95 -0.46 21.20
N SER A 612 -27.05 -1.44 21.16
CA SER A 612 -26.26 -1.86 22.32
C SER A 612 -24.81 -2.19 21.98
N PHE A 613 -23.92 -2.01 22.97
CA PHE A 613 -22.51 -2.40 22.91
C PHE A 613 -21.89 -2.33 24.32
N ASP A 614 -20.81 -3.07 24.52
CA ASP A 614 -19.97 -2.90 25.71
C ASP A 614 -18.89 -1.86 25.45
N TYR A 615 -18.51 -1.12 26.49
CA TYR A 615 -17.46 -0.10 26.38
C TYR A 615 -16.61 0.05 27.64
N ASN A 616 -15.41 0.60 27.44
CA ASN A 616 -14.54 1.10 28.50
C ASN A 616 -13.98 2.47 28.10
N SER A 617 -14.27 3.48 28.91
CA SER A 617 -13.83 4.86 28.75
C SER A 617 -12.91 5.24 29.91
N SER A 618 -11.67 5.61 29.61
CA SER A 618 -10.66 5.91 30.65
C SER A 618 -10.93 7.21 31.41
N THR A 619 -11.72 8.11 30.83
CA THR A 619 -11.92 9.47 31.33
C THR A 619 -13.38 9.88 31.17
N ASP A 620 -14.03 10.19 32.29
CA ASP A 620 -15.43 10.61 32.32
C ASP A 620 -15.66 11.89 31.50
N GLY A 621 -16.76 11.90 30.75
CA GLY A 621 -17.22 13.05 29.98
C GLY A 621 -16.52 13.24 28.63
N VAL A 622 -15.50 12.44 28.31
CA VAL A 622 -14.72 12.58 27.06
C VAL A 622 -15.43 11.97 25.85
N TYR A 623 -16.03 10.79 26.01
CA TYR A 623 -16.64 10.05 24.90
C TYR A 623 -18.17 10.03 25.00
N GLN A 624 -18.81 10.10 23.84
CA GLN A 624 -20.26 10.07 23.69
C GLN A 624 -20.64 9.25 22.45
N VAL A 625 -21.75 8.51 22.53
CA VAL A 625 -22.42 7.98 21.34
C VAL A 625 -23.47 8.97 20.87
N VAL A 626 -23.53 9.19 19.56
CA VAL A 626 -24.51 10.08 18.91
C VAL A 626 -25.12 9.36 17.72
N VAL A 627 -26.43 9.54 17.52
CA VAL A 627 -27.12 9.17 16.27
C VAL A 627 -27.71 10.42 15.66
N GLN A 628 -27.29 10.72 14.43
CA GLN A 628 -27.68 11.95 13.75
C GLN A 628 -27.73 11.80 12.23
N SER A 629 -28.50 12.68 11.58
CA SER A 629 -28.54 12.78 10.11
C SER A 629 -27.25 13.39 9.55
N ASN A 630 -26.84 12.94 8.37
CA ASN A 630 -25.69 13.48 7.67
C ASN A 630 -25.97 14.86 7.04
N LYS A 631 -27.18 15.08 6.51
CA LYS A 631 -27.64 16.22 5.73
C LYS A 631 -28.01 17.41 6.61
N ASP A 632 -28.84 17.21 7.64
CA ASP A 632 -29.35 18.31 8.48
C ASP A 632 -28.77 18.35 9.90
N LYS A 633 -27.94 17.35 10.26
CA LYS A 633 -27.31 17.21 11.59
C LYS A 633 -28.30 17.10 12.75
N LYS A 634 -29.54 16.69 12.48
CA LYS A 634 -30.52 16.43 13.52
C LYS A 634 -30.14 15.18 14.32
N GLU A 635 -30.13 15.32 15.63
CA GLU A 635 -29.80 14.25 16.57
C GLU A 635 -31.06 13.57 17.11
N VAL A 636 -31.03 12.24 17.17
CA VAL A 636 -32.10 11.42 17.77
C VAL A 636 -31.61 10.63 18.99
N LEU A 637 -30.30 10.60 19.23
CA LEU A 637 -29.68 9.98 20.39
C LEU A 637 -28.36 10.69 20.71
N ARG A 638 -28.12 10.99 21.99
CA ARG A 638 -26.82 11.43 22.51
C ARG A 638 -26.67 10.94 23.94
N GLN A 639 -25.62 10.17 24.22
CA GLN A 639 -25.36 9.65 25.56
C GLN A 639 -23.87 9.68 25.88
N LYS A 640 -23.53 10.11 27.10
CA LYS A 640 -22.15 10.05 27.63
C LYS A 640 -21.77 8.61 27.99
N LEU A 641 -20.51 8.26 27.73
CA LEU A 641 -19.93 6.94 27.97
C LEU A 641 -18.78 7.09 28.98
N ASN A 642 -19.04 6.72 30.23
CA ASN A 642 -18.14 6.92 31.37
C ASN A 642 -17.76 5.58 31.99
N GLY A 643 -16.48 5.42 32.34
CA GLY A 643 -15.95 4.19 32.93
C GLY A 643 -16.20 2.95 32.07
N VAL A 644 -16.34 1.80 32.73
CA VAL A 644 -16.69 0.51 32.12
C VAL A 644 -18.20 0.32 32.18
N GLY A 645 -18.83 -0.07 31.08
CA GLY A 645 -20.28 -0.31 31.09
C GLY A 645 -20.83 -1.00 29.85
N HIS A 646 -22.13 -1.26 29.91
CA HIS A 646 -22.94 -1.74 28.79
C HIS A 646 -23.91 -0.62 28.39
N PHE A 647 -23.86 -0.18 27.14
CA PHE A 647 -24.82 0.75 26.58
C PHE A 647 -25.97 -0.03 25.93
N ALA A 648 -27.21 0.36 26.20
CA ALA A 648 -28.39 -0.15 25.50
C ALA A 648 -29.53 0.88 25.51
N GLN A 649 -29.90 1.44 24.35
CA GLN A 649 -31.03 2.38 24.24
C GLN A 649 -31.74 2.26 22.89
N PHE A 650 -33.02 2.63 22.88
CA PHE A 650 -33.81 2.76 21.66
C PHE A 650 -33.68 4.16 21.07
N PHE A 651 -33.73 4.27 19.75
CA PHE A 651 -33.89 5.53 19.04
C PHE A 651 -34.79 5.36 17.82
N ASN A 652 -35.46 6.44 17.42
CA ASN A 652 -36.33 6.46 16.24
C ASN A 652 -35.62 7.20 15.12
N VAL A 653 -35.55 6.58 13.94
CA VAL A 653 -35.10 7.24 12.72
C VAL A 653 -36.27 8.06 12.20
N GLU A 654 -36.00 9.32 11.86
CA GLU A 654 -37.02 10.17 11.26
C GLU A 654 -37.25 9.84 9.78
N GLN A 655 -37.82 10.75 9.00
CA GLN A 655 -38.15 10.49 7.59
C GLN A 655 -36.93 10.59 6.65
N SER A 656 -35.72 10.82 7.17
CA SER A 656 -34.48 10.88 6.38
C SER A 656 -33.76 9.52 6.37
N ASP A 657 -33.06 9.23 5.28
CA ASP A 657 -32.39 7.95 4.99
C ASP A 657 -30.88 7.95 5.27
N ASP A 658 -30.39 8.99 5.94
CA ASP A 658 -28.95 9.29 6.04
C ASP A 658 -28.45 9.38 7.49
N TYR A 659 -29.23 8.86 8.43
CA TYR A 659 -28.84 8.73 9.83
C TYR A 659 -27.68 7.72 9.97
N TYR A 660 -26.76 8.02 10.89
CA TYR A 660 -25.63 7.15 11.23
C TYR A 660 -25.32 7.23 12.72
N ILE A 661 -24.68 6.19 13.24
CA ILE A 661 -24.17 6.12 14.62
C ILE A 661 -22.71 6.57 14.61
N THR A 662 -22.30 7.42 15.53
CA THR A 662 -20.93 7.96 15.63
C THR A 662 -20.47 8.06 17.08
N ILE A 663 -19.17 7.89 17.29
CA ILE A 663 -18.53 8.16 18.57
C ILE A 663 -17.87 9.54 18.50
N VAL A 664 -18.26 10.41 19.43
CA VAL A 664 -17.78 11.79 19.53
C VAL A 664 -16.86 11.91 20.74
N LYS A 665 -15.75 12.62 20.56
CA LYS A 665 -14.72 12.86 21.56
C LYS A 665 -14.53 14.34 21.87
N SER A 666 -14.33 14.68 23.14
CA SER A 666 -13.87 16.01 23.59
C SER A 666 -12.91 15.88 24.78
N GLY A 667 -11.63 16.21 24.59
CA GLY A 667 -10.58 16.04 25.60
C GLY A 667 -9.87 14.68 25.52
N ASN A 668 -8.88 14.42 26.37
CA ASN A 668 -8.01 13.24 26.25
C ASN A 668 -8.55 12.00 27.01
N GLY A 669 -8.36 10.83 26.42
CA GLY A 669 -8.73 9.55 27.00
C GLY A 669 -8.66 8.41 25.98
N THR A 670 -8.78 7.19 26.46
CA THR A 670 -8.93 5.96 25.67
C THR A 670 -10.38 5.51 25.71
N PHE A 671 -10.87 4.99 24.59
CA PHE A 671 -12.20 4.39 24.48
C PHE A 671 -12.10 3.04 23.78
N ILE A 672 -12.69 2.01 24.37
CA ILE A 672 -12.78 0.67 23.82
C ILE A 672 -14.26 0.35 23.62
N LEU A 673 -14.60 -0.20 22.46
CA LEU A 673 -15.95 -0.62 22.09
C LEU A 673 -15.92 -2.09 21.64
N ASP A 674 -16.87 -2.86 22.13
CA ASP A 674 -17.00 -4.29 21.83
C ASP A 674 -18.48 -4.72 21.80
N ASN A 675 -18.79 -5.91 21.27
CA ASN A 675 -20.13 -6.50 21.23
C ASN A 675 -21.22 -5.56 20.68
N PHE A 676 -20.93 -4.87 19.58
CA PHE A 676 -21.86 -3.96 18.92
C PHE A 676 -23.06 -4.71 18.33
N GLU A 677 -24.27 -4.26 18.65
CA GLU A 677 -25.51 -4.85 18.15
C GLU A 677 -26.55 -3.77 17.83
N LEU A 678 -27.25 -4.00 16.73
CA LEU A 678 -28.39 -3.21 16.30
C LEU A 678 -29.55 -4.16 15.98
N ILE A 679 -30.68 -3.95 16.65
CA ILE A 679 -31.92 -4.70 16.43
C ILE A 679 -32.93 -3.75 15.78
N GLU A 680 -33.50 -4.16 14.64
CA GLU A 680 -34.59 -3.42 13.98
C GLU A 680 -35.91 -3.87 14.61
N GLU A 681 -36.68 -2.92 15.13
CA GLU A 681 -38.02 -3.17 15.66
C GLU A 681 -39.09 -3.01 14.57
N ASP A 682 -40.19 -3.75 14.71
CA ASP A 682 -41.28 -3.82 13.72
C ASP A 682 -42.08 -2.52 13.61
#